data_AF-A0A6A4STN6-F1
#
_entry.id   AF-A0A6A4STN6-F1
#
_cell.length_a   1.000
_cell.length_b   1.000
_cell.length_c   1.000
_cell.angle_alpha   90.00
_cell.angle_beta   90.00
_cell.angle_gamma   90.00
#
_symmetry.space_group_name_H-M   'P 1'
#
loop_
_entity.id
_entity.type
_entity.pdbx_description
1 polymer ?
#
loop_
_entity_poly.entity_id
_entity_poly.type
_entity_poly.pdbx_seq_one_letter_code
_entity_poly.pdbx_strand_id
1 'polypeptide(L)'
;MWLLCDTRNTVAAAQWLNLPLRSAAYSWWRCGAILALAQEKEKKKEKKKQKQKQKQKKKKRPRCPRKREQISAWVFPELAGVHVFKMTHTVEKQQQQQPSLFLGVCCQSEEPRLPLHSSIALFLLSYCECKSFKVFLVSAAPARCSQRLESQLPGSLEVSDTRLEDVPPLVRGCRLPAVLDETGQLCRAGLAVVLRHIINKTLEAEPSRNDVLALLGFKKTCLKACAEVSKWTRLCETGIPSAVEERLQNPNNHSQQLPLSILTLEQRLAEPVKVHNDDKIRRQKLQEQRRNGKNESPKGQGDVDKESAPGEAPQAGDGLELRAALAKLSVESVPAVATRENSEIRKVKTTDLPPLEHVFAEGLYFTLTDVVLLPCIYQYLCSLQAHAASTLHQLPHLLRWYSRVQEVPGVLRAAKACGMTLSVPQVPTPRLPGLSAEEKPTSPLEQEDNPEMTTQLPFVGGPRPTMTKLKEKGVEAVFAPHPCPAWTLPWDNLPGAINPTEGKMSNIRAVRKRQQLNNLVAMVTDQARPGYSIVDFCSGTGHVGIVLAHTLPDCQVILIENKEESLVRAQSRSAELGLKNIGFIQANLDYFTGPFQIGVALHACGVATDMVVEHCIQAGAAFVISPCCYGFIQNAVKFTFPKSKRFKETLTYKEHMILCRFADQTAVQLPPERRLIGKQCMGLVDLDRSWEAETHGYLVQVMTMEPESCSPKNNMLVGKPPQKSGLDIGVSQLEAPPQSFPLHCLPRWDEQHEQHEQQHRLPGWAMHLRAPPGCAINEGTRSAFTRHGGSCAAVRGRRVAALRSDRKTRGYTNLLFGKEKRDTV
;
A
#
# COMPACT_ATOMS: atom_id res chain seq x y z
N MET A 1 28.21 55.67 4.73
CA MET A 1 28.16 56.63 5.85
C MET A 1 28.82 55.92 7.04
N TRP A 2 30.14 56.07 7.18
CA TRP A 2 30.83 56.93 8.17
C TRP A 2 30.60 56.41 9.60
N LEU A 3 31.58 56.15 10.48
CA LEU A 3 33.04 56.31 10.46
C LEU A 3 33.62 55.52 11.69
N LEU A 4 34.88 55.06 11.58
CA LEU A 4 35.94 54.89 12.60
C LEU A 4 35.60 54.77 14.12
N CYS A 5 36.19 53.75 14.78
CA CYS A 5 37.18 54.01 15.84
C CYS A 5 38.02 52.76 16.16
N ASP A 6 39.28 53.05 16.48
CA ASP A 6 40.47 52.20 16.57
C ASP A 6 40.89 52.03 18.06
N THR A 7 41.92 51.21 18.28
CA THR A 7 42.87 51.16 19.42
C THR A 7 42.66 50.21 20.62
N ARG A 8 43.44 49.11 20.56
CA ARG A 8 44.58 48.71 21.43
C ARG A 8 44.47 48.64 22.98
N ASN A 9 44.95 47.48 23.45
CA ASN A 9 45.78 47.18 24.64
C ASN A 9 45.25 47.47 26.06
N THR A 10 45.20 46.41 26.88
CA THR A 10 46.03 46.30 28.11
C THR A 10 46.02 44.87 28.68
N VAL A 11 47.22 44.42 29.04
CA VAL A 11 47.56 43.22 29.81
C VAL A 11 47.63 43.62 31.29
N ALA A 12 47.03 42.84 32.21
CA ALA A 12 47.62 42.42 33.50
C ALA A 12 46.57 41.85 34.49
N ALA A 13 46.85 40.61 34.91
CA ALA A 13 46.65 39.97 36.21
C ALA A 13 45.60 40.49 37.22
N ALA A 14 44.69 39.59 37.63
CA ALA A 14 44.52 39.23 39.05
C ALA A 14 43.70 37.93 39.17
N GLN A 15 44.25 36.99 39.95
CA GLN A 15 43.65 35.72 40.36
C GLN A 15 42.44 35.93 41.30
N TRP A 16 41.69 34.83 41.50
CA TRP A 16 40.62 34.58 42.49
C TRP A 16 39.17 34.69 42.00
N LEU A 17 38.63 33.58 41.47
CA LEU A 17 37.51 32.84 42.08
C LEU A 17 37.09 31.64 41.20
N ASN A 18 37.22 30.44 41.78
CA ASN A 18 36.65 29.19 41.29
C ASN A 18 35.13 29.19 41.50
N LEU A 19 34.35 29.07 40.42
CA LEU A 19 32.95 28.58 40.39
C LEU A 19 32.64 28.03 38.97
N PRO A 20 31.81 26.99 38.81
CA PRO A 20 31.78 26.19 37.59
C PRO A 20 31.02 26.85 36.44
N LEU A 21 31.73 27.15 35.36
CA LEU A 21 31.22 27.51 34.02
C LEU A 21 30.46 26.32 33.38
N ARG A 22 29.23 26.05 33.82
CA ARG A 22 28.27 25.20 33.07
C ARG A 22 26.87 25.80 32.91
N SER A 23 26.56 26.90 33.59
CA SER A 23 25.26 27.59 33.48
C SER A 23 25.23 28.70 32.40
N ALA A 24 26.35 29.41 32.17
CA ALA A 24 26.38 30.56 31.25
C ALA A 24 26.29 30.19 29.76
N ALA A 25 26.89 29.06 29.35
CA ALA A 25 26.86 28.59 27.96
C ALA A 25 25.45 28.18 27.50
N TYR A 26 24.61 27.67 28.41
CA TYR A 26 23.23 27.29 28.11
C TYR A 26 22.29 28.51 27.97
N SER A 27 22.58 29.59 28.70
CA SER A 27 21.83 30.86 28.62
C SER A 27 22.12 31.60 27.30
N TRP A 28 23.38 31.63 26.86
CA TRP A 28 23.76 32.25 25.59
C TRP A 28 23.24 31.48 24.36
N TRP A 29 23.21 30.14 24.41
CA TRP A 29 22.64 29.32 23.34
C TRP A 29 21.11 29.48 23.22
N ARG A 30 20.41 29.60 24.35
CA ARG A 30 18.96 29.91 24.38
C ARG A 30 18.65 31.31 23.84
N CYS A 31 19.42 32.33 24.21
CA CYS A 31 19.25 33.69 23.67
C CYS A 31 19.53 33.74 22.15
N GLY A 32 20.58 33.06 21.67
CA GLY A 32 20.89 32.96 20.24
C GLY A 32 19.80 32.24 19.42
N ALA A 33 19.24 31.14 19.95
CA ALA A 33 18.15 30.41 19.32
C ALA A 33 16.83 31.22 19.28
N ILE A 34 16.55 32.00 20.33
CA ILE A 34 15.38 32.88 20.39
C ILE A 34 15.52 34.04 19.39
N LEU A 35 16.70 34.64 19.25
CA LEU A 35 16.99 35.68 18.25
C LEU A 35 16.91 35.15 16.82
N ALA A 36 17.42 33.94 16.54
CA ALA A 36 17.31 33.31 15.24
C ALA A 36 15.85 33.00 14.84
N LEU A 37 15.04 32.51 15.80
CA LEU A 37 13.61 32.26 15.59
C LEU A 37 12.80 33.55 15.44
N ALA A 38 13.20 34.64 16.10
CA ALA A 38 12.60 35.96 15.93
C ALA A 38 12.90 36.54 14.54
N GLN A 39 14.15 36.44 14.06
CA GLN A 39 14.53 36.87 12.72
C GLN A 39 13.86 36.04 11.61
N GLU A 40 13.66 34.74 11.83
CA GLU A 40 12.96 33.89 10.86
C GLU A 40 11.45 34.20 10.82
N LYS A 41 10.84 34.56 11.96
CA LYS A 41 9.45 35.02 12.02
C LYS A 41 9.25 36.38 11.35
N GLU A 42 10.18 37.32 11.50
CA GLU A 42 10.18 38.60 10.79
C GLU A 42 10.30 38.39 9.27
N LYS A 43 11.26 37.56 8.80
CA LYS A 43 11.38 37.20 7.37
C LYS A 43 10.12 36.53 6.81
N LYS A 44 9.43 35.70 7.60
CA LYS A 44 8.15 35.07 7.20
C LYS A 44 6.99 36.08 7.18
N LYS A 45 6.96 37.05 8.10
CA LYS A 45 5.99 38.17 8.08
C LYS A 45 6.20 39.05 6.85
N GLU A 46 7.44 39.34 6.49
CA GLU A 46 7.79 40.18 5.35
C GLU A 46 7.47 39.51 4.01
N LYS A 47 7.75 38.20 3.87
CA LYS A 47 7.29 37.39 2.73
C LYS A 47 5.76 37.31 2.63
N LYS A 48 5.04 37.28 3.75
CA LYS A 48 3.56 37.36 3.76
C LYS A 48 3.07 38.74 3.31
N LYS A 49 3.67 39.83 3.80
CA LYS A 49 3.36 41.21 3.35
C LYS A 49 3.62 41.39 1.85
N GLN A 50 4.72 40.85 1.31
CA GLN A 50 5.00 40.88 -0.14
C GLN A 50 3.98 40.08 -0.96
N LYS A 51 3.61 38.86 -0.52
CA LYS A 51 2.54 38.07 -1.17
C LYS A 51 1.17 38.77 -1.13
N GLN A 52 0.88 39.48 -0.05
CA GLN A 52 -0.38 40.22 0.11
C GLN A 52 -0.41 41.51 -0.74
N LYS A 53 0.73 42.22 -0.86
CA LYS A 53 0.91 43.32 -1.83
C LYS A 53 0.81 42.84 -3.29
N GLN A 54 1.33 41.65 -3.64
CA GLN A 54 1.16 41.05 -4.97
C GLN A 54 -0.31 40.65 -5.25
N LYS A 55 -1.03 40.13 -4.26
CA LYS A 55 -2.47 39.83 -4.38
C LYS A 55 -3.32 41.10 -4.51
N GLN A 56 -2.96 42.19 -3.83
CA GLN A 56 -3.63 43.49 -3.99
C GLN A 56 -3.31 44.16 -5.33
N LYS A 57 -2.09 44.05 -5.85
CA LYS A 57 -1.75 44.49 -7.23
C LYS A 57 -2.48 43.69 -8.32
N LYS A 58 -2.80 42.41 -8.10
CA LYS A 58 -3.66 41.61 -9.02
C LYS A 58 -5.16 41.95 -8.94
N LYS A 59 -5.63 42.60 -7.86
CA LYS A 59 -7.04 43.03 -7.71
C LYS A 59 -7.33 44.45 -8.21
N LYS A 60 -6.31 45.24 -8.58
CA LYS A 60 -6.45 46.61 -9.13
C LYS A 60 -5.99 46.69 -10.60
N ARG A 61 -6.47 45.79 -11.47
CA ARG A 61 -6.45 46.00 -12.93
C ARG A 61 -7.88 46.28 -13.39
N PRO A 62 -8.15 47.32 -14.20
CA PRO A 62 -9.49 47.59 -14.72
C PRO A 62 -9.94 46.45 -15.63
N ARG A 63 -11.20 46.04 -15.51
CA ARG A 63 -11.88 45.15 -16.47
C ARG A 63 -12.14 45.93 -17.75
N CYS A 64 -11.60 45.47 -18.87
CA CYS A 64 -12.07 45.85 -20.21
C CYS A 64 -13.25 44.94 -20.61
N PRO A 65 -14.28 45.45 -21.32
CA PRO A 65 -15.53 44.74 -21.54
C PRO A 65 -15.41 43.69 -22.64
N ARG A 66 -16.01 42.51 -22.40
CA ARG A 66 -16.24 41.48 -23.42
C ARG A 66 -17.32 41.98 -24.39
N LYS A 67 -16.96 42.25 -25.64
CA LYS A 67 -17.92 42.31 -26.74
C LYS A 67 -18.35 40.88 -27.09
N ARG A 68 -19.67 40.67 -27.06
CA ARG A 68 -20.36 39.62 -27.82
C ARG A 68 -20.19 39.95 -29.29
N GLU A 69 -19.70 39.02 -30.09
CA GLU A 69 -19.85 39.11 -31.54
C GLU A 69 -20.86 38.06 -32.00
N GLN A 70 -21.97 38.59 -32.51
CA GLN A 70 -22.96 37.92 -33.32
C GLN A 70 -22.32 37.46 -34.62
N ILE A 71 -22.66 36.26 -35.03
CA ILE A 71 -22.48 35.77 -36.39
C ILE A 71 -23.46 36.55 -37.26
N SER A 72 -22.95 37.35 -38.21
CA SER A 72 -23.73 37.87 -39.33
C SER A 72 -22.90 37.75 -40.60
N ALA A 73 -23.53 37.15 -41.61
CA ALA A 73 -23.00 36.89 -42.93
C ALA A 73 -22.70 38.19 -43.68
N TRP A 74 -21.54 38.25 -44.33
CA TRP A 74 -21.30 39.13 -45.47
C TRP A 74 -20.44 38.41 -46.52
N VAL A 75 -21.04 38.32 -47.70
CA VAL A 75 -20.53 37.89 -49.00
C VAL A 75 -19.60 38.96 -49.56
N PHE A 76 -18.48 38.60 -50.22
CA PHE A 76 -17.78 39.38 -51.27
C PHE A 76 -16.72 38.48 -51.98
N PRO A 77 -16.22 38.83 -53.18
CA PRO A 77 -16.35 38.01 -54.39
C PRO A 77 -15.02 37.41 -54.91
N GLU A 78 -15.17 36.62 -55.99
CA GLU A 78 -14.15 35.93 -56.78
C GLU A 78 -12.90 36.75 -57.15
N LEU A 79 -11.74 36.08 -57.18
CA LEU A 79 -10.81 36.04 -58.34
C LEU A 79 -9.65 35.04 -58.12
N ALA A 80 -9.52 34.12 -59.09
CA ALA A 80 -8.30 33.48 -59.63
C ALA A 80 -7.40 32.58 -58.75
N GLY A 81 -7.79 31.29 -58.70
CA GLY A 81 -7.01 30.09 -59.07
C GLY A 81 -5.51 29.92 -58.76
N VAL A 82 -5.19 28.96 -57.88
CA VAL A 82 -4.14 27.93 -58.08
C VAL A 82 -4.62 26.63 -57.40
N HIS A 83 -4.57 25.51 -58.13
CA HIS A 83 -5.01 24.19 -57.70
C HIS A 83 -4.26 23.64 -56.47
N VAL A 84 -5.01 23.22 -55.44
CA VAL A 84 -4.54 22.28 -54.42
C VAL A 84 -5.50 21.09 -54.41
N PHE A 85 -4.95 19.91 -54.70
CA PHE A 85 -5.62 18.61 -54.67
C PHE A 85 -6.29 18.38 -53.31
N LYS A 86 -7.61 18.16 -53.34
CA LYS A 86 -8.42 17.81 -52.16
C LYS A 86 -8.46 16.29 -52.05
N MET A 87 -7.62 15.70 -51.20
CA MET A 87 -7.85 14.32 -50.74
C MET A 87 -8.98 14.33 -49.71
N THR A 88 -10.15 13.85 -50.12
CA THR A 88 -11.24 13.50 -49.21
C THR A 88 -10.91 12.17 -48.53
N HIS A 89 -10.36 12.22 -47.32
CA HIS A 89 -10.46 11.08 -46.41
C HIS A 89 -11.90 11.02 -45.88
N THR A 90 -12.67 10.07 -46.40
CA THR A 90 -13.87 9.53 -45.76
C THR A 90 -13.49 9.07 -44.36
N VAL A 91 -13.95 9.81 -43.34
CA VAL A 91 -13.94 9.35 -41.96
C VAL A 91 -14.97 8.23 -41.88
N GLU A 92 -14.50 6.99 -42.03
CA GLU A 92 -15.25 5.82 -41.58
C GLU A 92 -15.56 6.02 -40.09
N LYS A 93 -16.84 5.95 -39.73
CA LYS A 93 -17.30 5.88 -38.34
C LYS A 93 -16.67 4.64 -37.71
N GLN A 94 -15.53 4.78 -37.04
CA GLN A 94 -15.08 3.80 -36.07
C GLN A 94 -16.20 3.67 -35.03
N GLN A 95 -16.87 2.51 -35.01
CA GLN A 95 -17.71 2.12 -33.89
C GLN A 95 -16.84 2.26 -32.63
N GLN A 96 -17.21 3.16 -31.72
CA GLN A 96 -16.56 3.26 -30.41
C GLN A 96 -16.75 1.92 -29.71
N GLN A 97 -15.72 1.07 -29.76
CA GLN A 97 -15.73 -0.21 -29.07
C GLN A 97 -15.80 0.06 -27.57
N GLN A 98 -16.52 -0.76 -26.82
CA GLN A 98 -16.59 -0.64 -25.36
C GLN A 98 -15.43 -1.40 -24.71
N PRO A 99 -14.91 -0.94 -23.55
CA PRO A 99 -13.94 -1.72 -22.78
C PRO A 99 -14.54 -3.06 -22.36
N SER A 100 -13.69 -4.09 -22.31
CA SER A 100 -14.09 -5.46 -22.00
C SER A 100 -13.73 -5.80 -20.55
N LEU A 101 -14.73 -6.15 -19.74
CA LEU A 101 -14.56 -6.60 -18.35
C LEU A 101 -14.58 -8.13 -18.29
N PHE A 102 -13.52 -8.71 -17.75
CA PHE A 102 -13.36 -10.15 -17.58
C PHE A 102 -13.53 -10.52 -16.10
N LEU A 103 -14.43 -11.45 -15.84
CA LEU A 103 -14.79 -11.94 -14.51
C LEU A 103 -14.57 -13.44 -14.44
N GLY A 104 -13.93 -13.93 -13.37
CA GLY A 104 -13.71 -15.37 -13.20
C GLY A 104 -14.99 -16.09 -12.79
N VAL A 105 -15.12 -17.35 -13.20
CA VAL A 105 -16.14 -18.30 -12.75
C VAL A 105 -15.44 -19.57 -12.30
N CYS A 106 -15.81 -20.09 -11.13
CA CYS A 106 -15.32 -21.38 -10.63
C CYS A 106 -16.37 -22.45 -10.91
N CYS A 107 -15.93 -23.68 -11.21
CA CYS A 107 -16.81 -24.85 -11.30
C CYS A 107 -16.49 -25.76 -10.11
N GLN A 108 -17.43 -25.89 -9.17
CA GLN A 108 -17.35 -26.88 -8.10
C GLN A 108 -18.46 -27.91 -8.35
N SER A 109 -18.10 -29.19 -8.42
CA SER A 109 -19.07 -30.28 -8.65
C SER A 109 -19.92 -30.10 -9.92
N GLU A 110 -19.33 -29.63 -11.03
CA GLU A 110 -19.99 -29.32 -12.32
C GLU A 110 -20.96 -28.13 -12.32
N GLU A 111 -21.19 -27.45 -11.18
CA GLU A 111 -22.00 -26.24 -11.10
C GLU A 111 -21.13 -24.97 -11.13
N PRO A 112 -21.45 -23.99 -12.01
CA PRO A 112 -20.74 -22.72 -12.04
C PRO A 112 -21.11 -21.87 -10.83
N ARG A 113 -20.10 -21.27 -10.21
CA ARG A 113 -20.22 -20.36 -9.07
C ARG A 113 -19.37 -19.13 -9.31
N LEU A 114 -19.91 -17.97 -8.95
CA LEU A 114 -19.18 -16.71 -8.99
C LEU A 114 -18.28 -16.60 -7.75
N PRO A 115 -16.95 -16.43 -7.92
CA PRO A 115 -16.07 -15.94 -6.86
C PRO A 115 -16.58 -14.61 -6.31
N LEU A 116 -16.22 -14.27 -5.07
CA LEU A 116 -16.65 -13.04 -4.44
C LEU A 116 -16.15 -11.82 -5.19
N HIS A 117 -14.93 -11.86 -5.72
CA HIS A 117 -14.37 -10.77 -6.52
C HIS A 117 -15.22 -10.47 -7.77
N SER A 118 -15.71 -11.51 -8.47
CA SER A 118 -16.62 -11.37 -9.62
C SER A 118 -18.00 -10.87 -9.18
N SER A 119 -18.52 -11.42 -8.08
CA SER A 119 -19.82 -11.04 -7.50
C SER A 119 -19.86 -9.57 -7.10
N ILE A 120 -18.77 -9.05 -6.50
CA ILE A 120 -18.64 -7.63 -6.12
C ILE A 120 -18.63 -6.72 -7.35
N ALA A 121 -17.90 -7.11 -8.41
CA ALA A 121 -17.87 -6.35 -9.66
C ALA A 121 -19.25 -6.27 -10.32
N LEU A 122 -19.97 -7.40 -10.38
CA LEU A 122 -21.36 -7.45 -10.89
C LEU A 122 -22.31 -6.61 -10.03
N PHE A 123 -22.19 -6.70 -8.71
CA PHE A 123 -23.01 -5.91 -7.78
C PHE A 123 -22.79 -4.41 -7.99
N LEU A 124 -21.54 -3.95 -8.16
CA LEU A 124 -21.27 -2.53 -8.44
C LEU A 124 -21.78 -2.10 -9.82
N LEU A 125 -21.63 -2.92 -10.86
CA LEU A 125 -22.21 -2.63 -12.18
C LEU A 125 -23.72 -2.42 -12.09
N SER A 126 -24.39 -3.30 -11.34
CA SER A 126 -25.82 -3.23 -11.07
C SER A 126 -26.21 -1.99 -10.25
N TYR A 127 -25.48 -1.69 -9.18
CA TYR A 127 -25.69 -0.49 -8.34
C TYR A 127 -25.54 0.82 -9.14
N CYS A 128 -24.53 0.88 -10.01
CA CYS A 128 -24.28 2.04 -10.85
C CYS A 128 -25.20 2.10 -12.08
N GLU A 129 -25.91 1.02 -12.41
CA GLU A 129 -26.65 0.83 -13.66
C GLU A 129 -25.75 1.05 -14.89
N CYS A 130 -24.50 0.60 -14.79
CA CYS A 130 -23.44 0.89 -15.76
C CYS A 130 -23.50 -0.05 -16.97
N LYS A 131 -23.58 0.52 -18.18
CA LYS A 131 -23.65 -0.20 -19.47
C LYS A 131 -22.43 0.02 -20.36
N SER A 132 -21.37 0.60 -19.79
CA SER A 132 -20.17 1.00 -20.54
C SER A 132 -19.19 -0.14 -20.79
N PHE A 133 -19.50 -1.36 -20.36
CA PHE A 133 -18.58 -2.50 -20.44
C PHE A 133 -19.26 -3.69 -21.13
N LYS A 134 -18.50 -4.35 -22.00
CA LYS A 134 -18.84 -5.71 -22.45
C LYS A 134 -18.32 -6.71 -21.43
N VAL A 135 -19.19 -7.55 -20.87
CA VAL A 135 -18.81 -8.44 -19.75
C VAL A 135 -18.59 -9.87 -20.24
N PHE A 136 -17.44 -10.43 -19.88
CA PHE A 136 -17.04 -11.79 -20.20
C PHE A 136 -16.87 -12.62 -18.94
N LEU A 137 -17.55 -13.76 -18.87
CA LEU A 137 -17.36 -14.78 -17.84
C LEU A 137 -16.29 -15.76 -18.30
N VAL A 138 -15.18 -15.81 -17.56
CA VAL A 138 -14.01 -16.65 -17.85
C VAL A 138 -14.09 -17.93 -17.02
N SER A 139 -14.15 -19.08 -17.70
CA SER A 139 -14.15 -20.41 -17.08
C SER A 139 -13.21 -21.37 -17.81
N ALA A 140 -12.72 -22.40 -17.11
CA ALA A 140 -11.99 -23.51 -17.71
C ALA A 140 -12.90 -24.44 -18.55
N ALA A 141 -14.18 -24.54 -18.17
CA ALA A 141 -15.22 -25.27 -18.91
C ALA A 141 -16.40 -24.30 -19.11
N PRO A 142 -16.47 -23.58 -20.24
CA PRO A 142 -17.37 -22.43 -20.42
C PRO A 142 -18.83 -22.82 -20.68
N ALA A 143 -19.17 -24.11 -20.70
CA ALA A 143 -20.43 -24.59 -21.25
C ALA A 143 -21.65 -24.02 -20.51
N ARG A 144 -22.18 -22.91 -21.04
CA ARG A 144 -23.41 -22.22 -20.62
C ARG A 144 -23.35 -21.67 -19.18
N CYS A 145 -22.19 -21.16 -18.74
CA CYS A 145 -22.08 -20.54 -17.42
C CYS A 145 -23.07 -19.37 -17.25
N SER A 146 -23.18 -18.50 -18.25
CA SER A 146 -24.15 -17.40 -18.30
C SER A 146 -25.60 -17.85 -18.08
N GLN A 147 -26.03 -18.93 -18.73
CA GLN A 147 -27.40 -19.47 -18.62
C GLN A 147 -27.65 -20.11 -17.23
N ARG A 148 -26.67 -20.84 -16.69
CA ARG A 148 -26.79 -21.47 -15.36
C ARG A 148 -26.75 -20.45 -14.22
N LEU A 149 -26.09 -19.32 -14.43
CA LEU A 149 -25.97 -18.21 -13.47
C LEU A 149 -26.99 -17.09 -13.72
N GLU A 150 -27.97 -17.28 -14.61
CA GLU A 150 -28.91 -16.22 -15.03
C GLU A 150 -29.61 -15.53 -13.84
N SER A 151 -29.92 -16.28 -12.78
CA SER A 151 -30.53 -15.75 -11.54
C SER A 151 -29.62 -14.83 -10.73
N GLN A 152 -28.30 -14.88 -10.94
CA GLN A 152 -27.28 -14.08 -10.25
C GLN A 152 -26.72 -12.96 -11.14
N LEU A 153 -27.04 -12.97 -12.43
CA LEU A 153 -26.58 -11.99 -13.39
C LEU A 153 -27.62 -10.86 -13.54
N PRO A 154 -27.21 -9.58 -13.50
CA PRO A 154 -28.13 -8.48 -13.77
C PRO A 154 -28.68 -8.59 -15.19
N GLY A 155 -30.01 -8.75 -15.34
CA GLY A 155 -30.65 -8.91 -16.66
C GLY A 155 -30.49 -7.71 -17.61
N SER A 156 -30.01 -6.56 -17.12
CA SER A 156 -29.69 -5.38 -17.93
C SER A 156 -28.30 -5.40 -18.56
N LEU A 157 -27.48 -6.40 -18.24
CA LEU A 157 -26.07 -6.48 -18.62
C LEU A 157 -25.87 -7.50 -19.75
N GLU A 158 -25.14 -7.11 -20.80
CA GLU A 158 -24.74 -8.04 -21.86
C GLU A 158 -23.54 -8.87 -21.39
N VAL A 159 -23.77 -10.17 -21.16
CA VAL A 159 -22.78 -11.11 -20.63
C VAL A 159 -22.49 -12.20 -21.66
N SER A 160 -21.22 -12.47 -21.92
CA SER A 160 -20.75 -13.53 -22.82
C SER A 160 -19.85 -14.52 -22.07
N ASP A 161 -19.93 -15.80 -22.41
CA ASP A 161 -19.00 -16.81 -21.87
C ASP A 161 -17.71 -16.83 -22.72
N THR A 162 -16.55 -16.96 -22.08
CA THR A 162 -15.25 -17.11 -22.76
C THR A 162 -14.38 -18.14 -22.06
N ARG A 163 -13.52 -18.82 -22.83
CA ARG A 163 -12.51 -19.74 -22.29
C ARG A 163 -11.26 -19.00 -21.91
N LEU A 164 -10.49 -19.57 -20.98
CA LEU A 164 -9.23 -18.99 -20.51
C LEU A 164 -8.20 -18.84 -21.65
N GLU A 165 -8.16 -19.79 -22.59
CA GLU A 165 -7.31 -19.73 -23.78
C GLU A 165 -7.69 -18.64 -24.79
N ASP A 166 -8.94 -18.19 -24.77
CA ASP A 166 -9.45 -17.14 -25.66
C ASP A 166 -9.29 -15.73 -25.04
N VAL A 167 -8.98 -15.64 -23.74
CA VAL A 167 -8.75 -14.37 -23.04
C VAL A 167 -7.46 -13.69 -23.53
N PRO A 168 -7.46 -12.38 -23.83
CA PRO A 168 -6.27 -11.67 -24.30
C PRO A 168 -5.04 -11.83 -23.37
N PRO A 169 -3.80 -11.92 -23.89
CA PRO A 169 -2.60 -12.22 -23.10
C PRO A 169 -2.37 -11.29 -21.90
N LEU A 170 -2.62 -9.98 -22.06
CA LEU A 170 -2.48 -9.01 -20.95
C LEU A 170 -3.46 -9.28 -19.81
N VAL A 171 -4.66 -9.74 -20.12
CA VAL A 171 -5.69 -10.08 -19.12
C VAL A 171 -5.37 -11.44 -18.50
N ARG A 172 -4.94 -12.41 -19.30
CA ARG A 172 -4.52 -13.75 -18.83
C ARG A 172 -3.34 -13.68 -17.86
N GLY A 173 -2.45 -12.69 -18.05
CA GLY A 173 -1.36 -12.40 -17.13
C GLY A 173 -1.78 -11.76 -15.81
N CYS A 174 -3.08 -11.56 -15.57
CA CYS A 174 -3.61 -10.94 -14.36
C CYS A 174 -4.66 -11.81 -13.66
N ARG A 175 -4.74 -11.70 -12.34
CA ARG A 175 -5.90 -12.23 -11.60
C ARG A 175 -7.15 -11.40 -11.92
N LEU A 176 -8.27 -12.08 -12.11
CA LEU A 176 -9.57 -11.45 -12.35
C LEU A 176 -10.17 -10.90 -11.04
N PRO A 177 -10.93 -9.79 -11.08
CA PRO A 177 -11.45 -9.09 -12.25
C PRO A 177 -10.39 -8.25 -12.95
N ALA A 178 -10.53 -8.12 -14.27
CA ALA A 178 -9.66 -7.29 -15.09
C ALA A 178 -10.44 -6.64 -16.24
N VAL A 179 -10.07 -5.41 -16.60
CA VAL A 179 -10.68 -4.65 -17.70
C VAL A 179 -9.63 -4.39 -18.77
N LEU A 180 -9.91 -4.76 -20.00
CA LEU A 180 -9.11 -4.39 -21.16
C LEU A 180 -9.74 -3.18 -21.85
N ASP A 181 -8.93 -2.18 -22.17
CA ASP A 181 -9.37 -1.01 -22.92
C ASP A 181 -9.68 -1.34 -24.39
N GLU A 182 -10.22 -0.37 -25.11
CA GLU A 182 -10.61 -0.51 -26.51
C GLU A 182 -9.40 -0.74 -27.42
N THR A 183 -8.20 -0.30 -27.00
CA THR A 183 -6.96 -0.44 -27.76
C THR A 183 -6.36 -1.84 -27.66
N GLY A 184 -6.77 -2.63 -26.66
CA GLY A 184 -6.19 -3.93 -26.36
C GLY A 184 -4.79 -3.86 -25.74
N GLN A 185 -4.30 -2.67 -25.40
CA GLN A 185 -2.95 -2.46 -24.87
C GLN A 185 -2.93 -2.13 -23.38
N LEU A 186 -4.04 -1.67 -22.79
CA LEU A 186 -4.12 -1.31 -21.38
C LEU A 186 -5.10 -2.22 -20.63
N CYS A 187 -4.54 -3.03 -19.74
CA CYS A 187 -5.28 -3.85 -18.80
C CYS A 187 -5.32 -3.16 -17.42
N ARG A 188 -6.49 -3.07 -16.81
CA ARG A 188 -6.69 -2.65 -15.41
C ARG A 188 -7.08 -3.87 -14.61
N ALA A 189 -6.24 -4.29 -13.67
CA ALA A 189 -6.47 -5.51 -12.91
C ALA A 189 -6.48 -5.26 -11.40
N GLY A 190 -7.29 -6.05 -10.73
CA GLY A 190 -7.50 -6.02 -9.30
C GLY A 190 -8.77 -5.30 -8.88
N LEU A 191 -9.38 -5.80 -7.81
CA LEU A 191 -10.73 -5.45 -7.43
C LEU A 191 -10.89 -3.95 -7.20
N ALA A 192 -10.07 -3.34 -6.34
CA ALA A 192 -10.20 -1.91 -6.07
C ALA A 192 -9.95 -1.04 -7.32
N VAL A 193 -9.00 -1.44 -8.17
CA VAL A 193 -8.67 -0.73 -9.43
C VAL A 193 -9.85 -0.79 -10.40
N VAL A 194 -10.38 -1.99 -10.64
CA VAL A 194 -11.52 -2.22 -11.55
C VAL A 194 -12.78 -1.52 -11.07
N LEU A 195 -13.13 -1.65 -9.78
CA LEU A 195 -14.34 -1.03 -9.24
C LEU A 195 -14.28 0.50 -9.33
N ARG A 196 -13.12 1.10 -9.05
CA ARG A 196 -12.94 2.55 -9.21
C ARG A 196 -13.00 2.97 -10.67
N HIS A 197 -12.53 2.13 -11.60
CA HIS A 197 -12.66 2.37 -13.03
C HIS A 197 -14.12 2.33 -13.49
N ILE A 198 -14.91 1.36 -13.00
CA ILE A 198 -16.37 1.30 -13.25
C ILE A 198 -17.03 2.60 -12.79
N ILE A 199 -16.75 3.06 -11.56
CA ILE A 199 -17.29 4.32 -11.03
C ILE A 199 -16.90 5.51 -11.91
N ASN A 200 -15.62 5.62 -12.30
CA ASN A 200 -15.16 6.72 -13.15
C ASN A 200 -15.85 6.69 -14.52
N LYS A 201 -16.01 5.52 -15.13
CA LYS A 201 -16.73 5.37 -16.42
C LYS A 201 -18.21 5.70 -16.32
N THR A 202 -18.87 5.35 -15.21
CA THR A 202 -20.25 5.78 -14.94
C THR A 202 -20.34 7.30 -14.81
N LEU A 203 -19.41 7.94 -14.11
CA LEU A 203 -19.38 9.40 -13.93
C LEU A 203 -19.00 10.15 -15.22
N GLU A 204 -18.22 9.54 -16.10
CA GLU A 204 -17.93 10.07 -17.44
C GLU A 204 -19.20 10.09 -18.31
N ALA A 205 -20.01 9.03 -18.25
CA ALA A 205 -21.28 8.94 -18.98
C ALA A 205 -22.38 9.84 -18.36
N GLU A 206 -22.48 9.87 -17.02
CA GLU A 206 -23.50 10.62 -16.28
C GLU A 206 -22.90 11.44 -15.12
N PRO A 207 -22.39 12.66 -15.41
CA PRO A 207 -21.74 13.49 -14.40
C PRO A 207 -22.62 13.96 -13.23
N SER A 208 -23.95 13.85 -13.35
CA SER A 208 -24.92 14.25 -12.32
C SER A 208 -25.11 13.22 -11.20
N ARG A 209 -24.58 12.00 -11.35
CA ARG A 209 -24.70 10.89 -10.39
C ARG A 209 -23.85 11.09 -9.13
N ASN A 210 -24.29 12.00 -8.26
CA ASN A 210 -23.62 12.30 -6.99
C ASN A 210 -23.60 11.11 -6.01
N ASP A 211 -24.61 10.24 -6.09
CA ASP A 211 -24.68 8.96 -5.39
C ASP A 211 -23.48 8.07 -5.71
N VAL A 212 -23.14 7.94 -7.01
CA VAL A 212 -21.99 7.16 -7.48
C VAL A 212 -20.67 7.85 -7.14
N LEU A 213 -20.61 9.19 -7.24
CA LEU A 213 -19.43 9.97 -6.85
C LEU A 213 -19.09 9.81 -5.37
N ALA A 214 -20.11 9.70 -4.50
CA ALA A 214 -19.94 9.52 -3.06
C ALA A 214 -19.19 8.21 -2.72
N LEU A 215 -19.31 7.17 -3.56
CA LEU A 215 -18.62 5.89 -3.36
C LEU A 215 -17.10 6.03 -3.30
N LEU A 216 -16.52 7.00 -4.02
CA LEU A 216 -15.07 7.24 -3.98
C LEU A 216 -14.59 7.82 -2.64
N GLY A 217 -15.51 8.19 -1.75
CA GLY A 217 -15.24 8.75 -0.44
C GLY A 217 -14.62 10.15 -0.50
N PHE A 218 -14.23 10.66 0.66
CA PHE A 218 -13.65 12.00 0.78
C PHE A 218 -12.40 12.15 -0.10
N LYS A 219 -12.35 13.20 -0.92
CA LYS A 219 -11.24 13.44 -1.88
C LYS A 219 -10.95 12.25 -2.82
N LYS A 220 -11.94 11.38 -3.06
CA LYS A 220 -11.81 10.20 -3.92
C LYS A 220 -10.77 9.17 -3.45
N THR A 221 -10.53 9.04 -2.13
CA THR A 221 -9.48 8.18 -1.55
C THR A 221 -9.92 6.79 -1.11
N CYS A 222 -11.22 6.48 -1.07
CA CYS A 222 -11.74 5.17 -0.65
C CYS A 222 -11.12 4.05 -1.50
N LEU A 223 -10.48 3.06 -0.85
CA LEU A 223 -9.73 1.96 -1.48
C LEU A 223 -8.73 2.40 -2.58
N LYS A 224 -8.18 3.62 -2.50
CA LYS A 224 -7.18 4.11 -3.46
C LYS A 224 -5.76 3.60 -3.16
N ALA A 225 -5.46 3.33 -1.89
CA ALA A 225 -4.15 2.84 -1.46
C ALA A 225 -4.02 1.34 -1.72
N CYS A 226 -2.85 0.88 -2.18
CA CYS A 226 -2.60 -0.53 -2.47
C CYS A 226 -2.78 -1.42 -1.23
N ALA A 227 -3.20 -2.67 -1.44
CA ALA A 227 -3.35 -3.66 -0.38
C ALA A 227 -2.01 -3.96 0.35
N GLU A 228 -0.88 -3.70 -0.27
CA GLU A 228 0.45 -3.96 0.31
C GLU A 228 0.85 -2.94 1.36
N VAL A 229 0.30 -1.73 1.28
CA VAL A 229 0.61 -0.61 2.17
C VAL A 229 -0.55 -0.24 3.11
N SER A 230 -1.78 -0.56 2.73
CA SER A 230 -3.00 -0.26 3.47
C SER A 230 -3.58 -1.53 4.10
N LYS A 231 -3.48 -1.65 5.43
CA LYS A 231 -4.12 -2.75 6.19
C LYS A 231 -5.63 -2.81 5.92
N TRP A 232 -6.29 -1.64 5.77
CA TRP A 232 -7.72 -1.56 5.46
C TRP A 232 -8.05 -2.02 4.05
N THR A 233 -7.31 -1.57 3.03
CA THR A 233 -7.52 -2.04 1.66
C THR A 233 -7.31 -3.54 1.58
N ARG A 234 -6.24 -4.06 2.19
CA ARG A 234 -5.96 -5.50 2.24
C ARG A 234 -7.10 -6.29 2.85
N LEU A 235 -7.64 -5.83 3.98
CA LEU A 235 -8.74 -6.48 4.67
C LEU A 235 -9.97 -6.59 3.76
N CYS A 236 -10.35 -5.49 3.10
CA CYS A 236 -11.53 -5.45 2.24
C CYS A 236 -11.33 -6.18 0.91
N GLU A 237 -10.16 -6.03 0.29
CA GLU A 237 -9.87 -6.51 -1.06
C GLU A 237 -9.45 -7.97 -1.10
N THR A 238 -8.83 -8.49 -0.03
CA THR A 238 -8.25 -9.85 -0.03
C THR A 238 -8.65 -10.63 1.21
N GLY A 239 -8.50 -10.05 2.40
CA GLY A 239 -8.66 -10.77 3.67
C GLY A 239 -10.07 -11.31 3.93
N ILE A 240 -11.08 -10.46 3.77
CA ILE A 240 -12.48 -10.84 3.96
C ILE A 240 -12.96 -11.76 2.83
N PRO A 241 -12.78 -11.43 1.53
CA PRO A 241 -13.18 -12.34 0.45
C PRO A 241 -12.59 -13.75 0.61
N SER A 242 -11.29 -13.86 0.88
CA SER A 242 -10.64 -15.19 1.02
C SER A 242 -11.18 -15.97 2.21
N ALA A 243 -11.33 -15.34 3.37
CA ALA A 243 -11.85 -15.98 4.58
C ALA A 243 -13.31 -16.46 4.41
N VAL A 244 -14.11 -15.72 3.66
CA VAL A 244 -15.50 -16.11 3.37
C VAL A 244 -15.52 -17.25 2.35
N GLU A 245 -14.74 -17.19 1.27
CA GLU A 245 -14.64 -18.25 0.26
C GLU A 245 -14.14 -19.58 0.86
N GLU A 246 -13.20 -19.54 1.80
CA GLU A 246 -12.70 -20.70 2.53
C GLU A 246 -13.80 -21.37 3.37
N ARG A 247 -14.58 -20.60 4.12
CA ARG A 247 -15.73 -21.12 4.87
C ARG A 247 -16.79 -21.70 3.94
N LEU A 248 -17.07 -21.05 2.81
CA LEU A 248 -18.08 -21.51 1.86
C LEU A 248 -17.69 -22.83 1.18
N GLN A 249 -16.39 -23.13 1.08
CA GLN A 249 -15.88 -24.43 0.63
C GLN A 249 -16.01 -25.51 1.71
N ASN A 250 -15.90 -25.15 2.99
CA ASN A 250 -15.97 -26.09 4.11
C ASN A 250 -17.03 -25.68 5.16
N PRO A 251 -18.34 -25.73 4.84
CA PRO A 251 -19.40 -25.22 5.73
C PRO A 251 -19.51 -25.99 7.05
N ASN A 252 -19.15 -27.27 7.03
CA ASN A 252 -19.27 -28.20 8.17
C ASN A 252 -18.02 -28.22 9.06
N ASN A 253 -16.98 -27.43 8.76
CA ASN A 253 -15.80 -27.41 9.60
C ASN A 253 -16.16 -26.76 10.95
N HIS A 254 -16.27 -27.58 11.99
CA HIS A 254 -16.76 -27.22 13.32
C HIS A 254 -15.75 -26.40 14.15
N SER A 255 -14.72 -25.81 13.54
CA SER A 255 -13.91 -24.80 14.23
C SER A 255 -14.85 -23.67 14.65
N GLN A 256 -15.22 -23.63 15.94
CA GLN A 256 -16.13 -22.64 16.52
C GLN A 256 -15.59 -21.20 16.43
N GLN A 257 -14.37 -21.02 15.93
CA GLN A 257 -13.72 -19.73 15.81
C GLN A 257 -14.16 -19.00 14.54
N LEU A 258 -14.56 -17.74 14.73
CA LEU A 258 -14.83 -16.81 13.65
C LEU A 258 -13.53 -16.47 12.91
N PRO A 259 -13.54 -16.34 11.57
CA PRO A 259 -12.34 -15.96 10.83
C PRO A 259 -11.80 -14.61 11.32
N LEU A 260 -10.48 -14.51 11.48
CA LEU A 260 -9.81 -13.31 11.99
C LEU A 260 -10.15 -12.05 11.18
N SER A 261 -10.30 -12.17 9.86
CA SER A 261 -10.72 -11.07 8.98
C SER A 261 -12.11 -10.51 9.34
N ILE A 262 -13.05 -11.38 9.71
CA ILE A 262 -14.42 -10.98 10.12
C ILE A 262 -14.39 -10.36 11.52
N LEU A 263 -13.63 -10.94 12.45
CA LEU A 263 -13.43 -10.36 13.78
C LEU A 263 -12.77 -8.98 13.72
N THR A 264 -11.80 -8.81 12.82
CA THR A 264 -11.15 -7.51 12.59
C THR A 264 -12.17 -6.49 12.08
N LEU A 265 -13.08 -6.87 11.18
CA LEU A 265 -14.15 -5.97 10.73
C LEU A 265 -15.12 -5.62 11.87
N GLU A 266 -15.55 -6.60 12.67
CA GLU A 266 -16.41 -6.39 13.84
C GLU A 266 -15.78 -5.38 14.82
N GLN A 267 -14.50 -5.57 15.16
CA GLN A 267 -13.76 -4.65 16.02
C GLN A 267 -13.68 -3.23 15.44
N ARG A 268 -13.48 -3.11 14.12
CA ARG A 268 -13.45 -1.80 13.45
C ARG A 268 -14.79 -1.09 13.47
N LEU A 269 -15.89 -1.80 13.27
CA LEU A 269 -17.23 -1.23 13.36
C LEU A 269 -17.58 -0.77 14.79
N ALA A 270 -16.92 -1.32 15.80
CA ALA A 270 -17.06 -0.90 17.20
C ALA A 270 -16.22 0.34 17.56
N GLU A 271 -15.21 0.71 16.77
CA GLU A 271 -14.37 1.89 17.04
C GLU A 271 -15.15 3.20 16.80
N PRO A 272 -14.89 4.29 17.54
CA PRO A 272 -15.52 5.58 17.28
C PRO A 272 -15.00 6.21 15.98
N VAL A 273 -15.92 6.77 15.18
CA VAL A 273 -15.60 7.34 13.88
C VAL A 273 -14.85 8.68 14.02
N LYS A 274 -13.84 8.87 13.16
CA LYS A 274 -13.15 10.15 12.95
C LYS A 274 -13.34 10.63 11.52
N VAL A 275 -14.16 11.66 11.32
CA VAL A 275 -14.41 12.27 10.01
C VAL A 275 -13.81 13.66 9.86
N HIS A 276 -13.73 14.16 8.62
CA HIS A 276 -13.42 15.57 8.41
C HIS A 276 -14.54 16.45 8.99
N ASN A 277 -14.18 17.45 9.81
CA ASN A 277 -15.12 18.27 10.59
C ASN A 277 -15.87 17.50 11.69
N ASP A 278 -15.25 16.46 12.25
CA ASP A 278 -15.74 15.66 13.39
C ASP A 278 -16.42 16.50 14.49
N ASP A 279 -15.72 17.49 15.04
CA ASP A 279 -16.25 18.39 16.08
C ASP A 279 -17.54 19.10 15.66
N LYS A 280 -17.68 19.48 14.39
CA LYS A 280 -18.89 20.15 13.89
C LYS A 280 -20.07 19.18 13.91
N ILE A 281 -19.86 17.94 13.45
CA ILE A 281 -20.92 16.93 13.36
C ILE A 281 -21.32 16.47 14.77
N ARG A 282 -20.35 16.26 15.67
CA ARG A 282 -20.66 15.91 17.07
C ARG A 282 -21.43 17.00 17.80
N ARG A 283 -21.17 18.28 17.50
CA ARG A 283 -21.94 19.42 18.04
C ARG A 283 -23.37 19.45 17.48
N GLN A 284 -23.57 19.11 16.21
CA GLN A 284 -24.90 18.96 15.62
C GLN A 284 -25.67 17.80 16.27
N LYS A 285 -25.03 16.63 16.46
CA LYS A 285 -25.59 15.48 17.18
C LYS A 285 -26.02 15.87 18.60
N LEU A 286 -25.19 16.61 19.33
CA LEU A 286 -25.52 17.11 20.67
C LEU A 286 -26.70 18.10 20.65
N GLN A 287 -26.78 18.97 19.64
CA GLN A 287 -27.89 19.91 19.48
C GLN A 287 -29.22 19.18 19.28
N GLU A 288 -29.22 18.14 18.45
CA GLU A 288 -30.41 17.36 18.11
C GLU A 288 -30.85 16.47 19.26
N GLN A 289 -29.92 15.81 19.97
CA GLN A 289 -30.22 15.06 21.20
C GLN A 289 -30.88 15.94 22.26
N ARG A 290 -30.38 17.17 22.45
CA ARG A 290 -30.99 18.15 23.38
C ARG A 290 -32.35 18.68 22.91
N ARG A 291 -32.60 18.70 21.59
CA ARG A 291 -33.89 19.13 21.03
C ARG A 291 -34.96 18.05 21.23
N ASN A 292 -34.61 16.79 21.01
CA ASN A 292 -35.54 15.66 21.20
C ASN A 292 -35.87 15.43 22.67
N GLY A 293 -34.89 15.52 23.58
CA GLY A 293 -35.14 15.41 25.03
C GLY A 293 -36.03 16.53 25.61
N LYS A 294 -36.24 17.64 24.89
CA LYS A 294 -37.22 18.68 25.28
C LYS A 294 -38.65 18.41 24.78
N ASN A 295 -38.79 17.64 23.69
CA ASN A 295 -40.09 17.29 23.13
C ASN A 295 -40.74 16.09 23.84
N GLU A 296 -39.98 15.31 24.63
CA GLU A 296 -40.47 14.14 25.39
C GLU A 296 -40.94 14.47 26.82
N SER A 297 -41.00 15.76 27.21
CA SER A 297 -41.56 16.16 28.51
C SER A 297 -43.05 16.56 28.36
N PRO A 298 -44.01 15.80 28.93
CA PRO A 298 -45.43 16.07 28.74
C PRO A 298 -45.92 17.19 29.67
N LYS A 299 -46.64 18.16 29.11
CA LYS A 299 -47.54 19.05 29.86
C LYS A 299 -48.88 18.35 30.10
N GLY A 300 -49.30 18.24 31.36
CA GLY A 300 -50.70 18.38 31.77
C GLY A 300 -51.50 17.09 32.10
N GLN A 301 -51.61 16.83 33.40
CA GLN A 301 -52.72 16.24 34.19
C GLN A 301 -53.89 15.48 33.50
N GLY A 302 -54.14 14.27 33.99
CA GLY A 302 -55.40 13.52 33.88
C GLY A 302 -55.21 12.06 34.34
N ASP A 303 -56.07 11.58 35.23
CA ASP A 303 -55.87 10.47 36.18
C ASP A 303 -56.33 9.08 35.66
N VAL A 304 -55.85 8.03 36.34
CA VAL A 304 -56.35 6.62 36.47
C VAL A 304 -56.06 5.53 35.39
N ASP A 305 -55.24 4.56 35.83
CA ASP A 305 -55.13 3.10 35.59
C ASP A 305 -55.19 2.44 34.20
N LYS A 306 -54.10 1.76 33.80
CA LYS A 306 -54.00 0.28 33.69
C LYS A 306 -52.65 -0.21 33.11
N GLU A 307 -52.22 -1.36 33.59
CA GLU A 307 -51.01 -2.12 33.26
C GLU A 307 -50.76 -2.33 31.75
N SER A 308 -49.50 -2.18 31.33
CA SER A 308 -48.90 -3.02 30.28
C SER A 308 -47.36 -2.97 30.36
N ALA A 309 -46.76 -4.12 30.04
CA ALA A 309 -45.36 -4.51 30.24
C ALA A 309 -44.30 -3.58 29.63
N PRO A 310 -43.05 -3.58 30.15
CA PRO A 310 -41.97 -2.78 29.59
C PRO A 310 -41.48 -3.40 28.29
N GLY A 311 -41.98 -2.90 27.16
CA GLY A 311 -41.34 -3.07 25.86
C GLY A 311 -40.09 -2.18 25.80
N GLU A 312 -38.96 -2.78 25.45
CA GLU A 312 -37.68 -2.10 25.21
C GLU A 312 -37.86 -0.92 24.24
N ALA A 313 -37.53 0.29 24.70
CA ALA A 313 -37.52 1.47 23.84
C ALA A 313 -36.42 1.35 22.78
N PRO A 314 -36.70 1.60 21.48
CA PRO A 314 -35.66 1.69 20.47
C PRO A 314 -34.72 2.85 20.80
N GLN A 315 -33.40 2.65 20.73
CA GLN A 315 -32.42 3.71 20.95
C GLN A 315 -32.62 4.87 19.96
N ALA A 316 -33.31 5.94 20.40
CA ALA A 316 -33.75 7.07 19.58
C ALA A 316 -32.61 7.89 18.90
N GLY A 317 -31.34 7.61 19.22
CA GLY A 317 -30.17 8.25 18.62
C GLY A 317 -29.74 7.67 17.27
N ASP A 318 -30.06 6.40 17.00
CA ASP A 318 -29.48 5.62 15.88
C ASP A 318 -30.00 6.01 14.50
N GLY A 319 -31.29 6.35 14.40
CA GLY A 319 -31.92 6.69 13.13
C GLY A 319 -31.53 8.08 12.59
N LEU A 320 -30.85 8.92 13.38
CA LEU A 320 -30.53 10.29 12.96
C LEU A 320 -29.29 10.35 12.06
N GLU A 321 -28.21 9.67 12.46
CA GLU A 321 -26.98 9.62 11.66
C GLU A 321 -27.22 8.93 10.32
N LEU A 322 -28.02 7.87 10.33
CA LEU A 322 -28.43 7.15 9.13
C LEU A 322 -29.29 8.02 8.21
N ARG A 323 -30.30 8.73 8.73
CA ARG A 323 -31.09 9.68 7.92
C ARG A 323 -30.23 10.79 7.32
N ALA A 324 -29.29 11.35 8.09
CA ALA A 324 -28.38 12.38 7.59
C ALA A 324 -27.40 11.85 6.53
N ALA A 325 -26.97 10.59 6.65
CA ALA A 325 -26.12 9.93 5.67
C ALA A 325 -26.89 9.63 4.37
N LEU A 326 -28.10 9.07 4.47
CA LEU A 326 -28.98 8.79 3.34
C LEU A 326 -29.39 10.08 2.59
N ALA A 327 -29.62 11.18 3.32
CA ALA A 327 -29.91 12.48 2.71
C ALA A 327 -28.78 13.00 1.80
N LYS A 328 -27.53 12.58 2.00
CA LYS A 328 -26.42 12.92 1.10
C LYS A 328 -26.36 12.08 -0.18
N LEU A 329 -27.03 10.93 -0.19
CA LEU A 329 -27.17 10.07 -1.36
C LEU A 329 -28.40 10.44 -2.19
N SER A 330 -29.38 11.14 -1.60
CA SER A 330 -30.54 11.66 -2.33
C SER A 330 -30.17 12.83 -3.24
N VAL A 331 -30.76 12.85 -4.44
CA VAL A 331 -30.59 13.91 -5.45
C VAL A 331 -31.35 15.18 -5.06
N GLU A 332 -32.25 15.12 -4.07
CA GLU A 332 -33.00 16.27 -3.60
C GLU A 332 -32.13 17.23 -2.79
N SER A 333 -32.05 18.49 -3.26
CA SER A 333 -31.35 19.55 -2.56
C SER A 333 -32.05 19.83 -1.22
N VAL A 334 -31.43 19.45 -0.11
CA VAL A 334 -31.89 19.86 1.22
C VAL A 334 -31.74 21.38 1.31
N PRO A 335 -32.81 22.15 1.59
CA PRO A 335 -32.70 23.59 1.75
C PRO A 335 -31.75 23.91 2.90
N ALA A 336 -30.81 24.81 2.64
CA ALA A 336 -29.85 25.28 3.63
C ALA A 336 -30.58 26.11 4.70
N VAL A 337 -31.04 25.46 5.77
CA VAL A 337 -31.54 26.17 6.94
C VAL A 337 -30.34 26.77 7.66
N ALA A 338 -30.11 28.06 7.45
CA ALA A 338 -29.16 28.86 8.20
C ALA A 338 -29.72 29.15 9.61
N THR A 339 -29.74 28.15 10.48
CA THR A 339 -30.02 28.37 11.90
C THR A 339 -28.75 28.82 12.61
N ARG A 340 -28.79 30.04 13.15
CA ARG A 340 -27.75 30.64 13.98
C ARG A 340 -27.50 29.73 15.19
N GLU A 341 -26.33 29.09 15.26
CA GLU A 341 -25.96 28.14 16.32
C GLU A 341 -26.13 28.74 17.72
N ASN A 342 -26.71 27.95 18.63
CA ASN A 342 -26.99 28.37 20.01
C ASN A 342 -25.68 28.52 20.82
N SER A 343 -25.53 29.61 21.57
CA SER A 343 -24.28 30.05 22.22
C SER A 343 -23.72 29.09 23.27
N GLU A 344 -24.53 28.18 23.80
CA GLU A 344 -24.14 27.17 24.79
C GLU A 344 -23.37 25.99 24.16
N ILE A 345 -23.65 25.66 22.90
CA ILE A 345 -23.07 24.50 22.20
C ILE A 345 -21.62 24.77 21.80
N ARG A 346 -21.25 26.05 21.61
CA ARG A 346 -19.86 26.48 21.38
C ARG A 346 -18.97 26.37 22.61
N LYS A 347 -19.55 26.30 23.82
CA LYS A 347 -18.81 26.27 25.09
C LYS A 347 -18.47 24.85 25.57
N VAL A 348 -19.00 23.81 24.94
CA VAL A 348 -18.74 22.40 25.27
C VAL A 348 -17.33 22.01 24.81
N LYS A 349 -16.53 21.40 25.70
CA LYS A 349 -15.19 20.89 25.38
C LYS A 349 -15.31 19.72 24.41
N THR A 350 -14.33 19.56 23.52
CA THR A 350 -14.33 18.48 22.51
C THR A 350 -14.39 17.07 23.13
N THR A 351 -13.86 16.89 24.35
CA THR A 351 -13.93 15.64 25.13
C THR A 351 -15.34 15.26 25.58
N ASP A 352 -16.23 16.24 25.69
CA ASP A 352 -17.57 16.07 26.25
C ASP A 352 -18.64 15.98 25.14
N LEU A 353 -18.20 15.95 23.87
CA LEU A 353 -19.07 15.77 22.72
C LEU A 353 -19.37 14.29 22.51
N PRO A 354 -20.62 13.93 22.14
CA PRO A 354 -20.99 12.53 21.92
C PRO A 354 -20.13 11.93 20.80
N PRO A 355 -19.64 10.68 20.95
CA PRO A 355 -18.91 10.01 19.89
C PRO A 355 -19.80 9.79 18.67
N LEU A 356 -19.18 9.75 17.50
CA LEU A 356 -19.82 9.34 16.25
C LEU A 356 -19.62 7.84 16.10
N GLU A 357 -20.68 7.14 15.72
CA GLU A 357 -20.64 5.70 15.52
C GLU A 357 -20.57 5.37 14.03
N HIS A 358 -20.09 4.17 13.70
CA HIS A 358 -20.10 3.69 12.33
C HIS A 358 -21.53 3.49 11.87
N VAL A 359 -21.99 4.33 10.94
CA VAL A 359 -23.21 4.05 10.16
C VAL A 359 -22.88 3.04 9.06
N PHE A 360 -21.71 3.20 8.46
CA PHE A 360 -21.14 2.45 7.34
C PHE A 360 -19.68 2.09 7.63
N ALA A 361 -19.07 1.25 6.80
CA ALA A 361 -17.79 0.60 7.09
C ALA A 361 -16.62 1.58 7.35
N GLU A 362 -16.51 2.66 6.57
CA GLU A 362 -15.46 3.69 6.77
C GLU A 362 -15.88 4.83 7.72
N GLY A 363 -17.15 4.88 8.13
CA GLY A 363 -17.65 5.91 9.04
C GLY A 363 -19.12 6.25 8.84
N LEU A 364 -19.42 7.52 8.60
CA LEU A 364 -20.80 8.00 8.50
C LEU A 364 -21.41 7.87 7.10
N TYR A 365 -20.60 7.71 6.06
CA TYR A 365 -21.06 7.80 4.68
C TYR A 365 -20.91 6.46 3.98
N PHE A 366 -21.87 6.15 3.13
CA PHE A 366 -21.82 4.98 2.27
C PHE A 366 -20.72 5.17 1.22
N THR A 367 -19.81 4.21 1.14
CA THR A 367 -18.63 4.27 0.28
C THR A 367 -18.47 3.00 -0.54
N LEU A 368 -17.49 2.98 -1.45
CA LEU A 368 -17.13 1.78 -2.21
C LEU A 368 -16.77 0.61 -1.29
N THR A 369 -16.23 0.86 -0.10
CA THR A 369 -15.94 -0.20 0.88
C THR A 369 -17.20 -0.96 1.28
N ASP A 370 -18.34 -0.27 1.48
CA ASP A 370 -19.61 -0.93 1.81
C ASP A 370 -20.10 -1.82 0.66
N VAL A 371 -19.92 -1.36 -0.58
CA VAL A 371 -20.25 -2.11 -1.81
C VAL A 371 -19.37 -3.36 -1.95
N VAL A 372 -18.09 -3.28 -1.56
CA VAL A 372 -17.16 -4.42 -1.56
C VAL A 372 -17.53 -5.45 -0.49
N LEU A 373 -17.86 -4.98 0.71
CA LEU A 373 -18.12 -5.86 1.84
C LEU A 373 -19.48 -6.57 1.74
N LEU A 374 -20.51 -5.91 1.20
CA LEU A 374 -21.88 -6.43 1.25
C LEU A 374 -22.04 -7.84 0.62
N PRO A 375 -21.57 -8.12 -0.61
CA PRO A 375 -21.67 -9.48 -1.17
C PRO A 375 -20.94 -10.53 -0.34
N CYS A 376 -19.78 -10.18 0.23
CA CYS A 376 -19.01 -11.07 1.09
C CYS A 376 -19.78 -11.40 2.37
N ILE A 377 -20.24 -10.38 3.08
CA ILE A 377 -20.93 -10.54 4.36
C ILE A 377 -22.29 -11.19 4.17
N TYR A 378 -23.01 -10.91 3.08
CA TYR A 378 -24.24 -11.62 2.72
C TYR A 378 -24.01 -13.15 2.65
N GLN A 379 -23.06 -13.60 1.83
CA GLN A 379 -22.79 -15.04 1.70
C GLN A 379 -22.32 -15.67 3.02
N TYR A 380 -21.51 -14.94 3.77
CA TYR A 380 -21.05 -15.36 5.09
C TYR A 380 -22.21 -15.52 6.09
N LEU A 381 -23.11 -14.55 6.18
CA LEU A 381 -24.28 -14.60 7.07
C LEU A 381 -25.27 -15.70 6.65
N CYS A 382 -25.49 -15.92 5.34
CA CYS A 382 -26.28 -17.06 4.87
C CYS A 382 -25.68 -18.40 5.30
N SER A 383 -24.35 -18.56 5.18
CA SER A 383 -23.64 -19.75 5.64
C SER A 383 -23.74 -19.93 7.16
N LEU A 384 -23.56 -18.86 7.93
CA LEU A 384 -23.68 -18.88 9.39
C LEU A 384 -25.10 -19.23 9.85
N GLN A 385 -26.13 -18.62 9.26
CA GLN A 385 -27.51 -18.92 9.62
C GLN A 385 -27.86 -20.40 9.41
N ALA A 386 -27.32 -21.01 8.35
CA ALA A 386 -27.57 -22.41 8.02
C ALA A 386 -26.79 -23.41 8.90
N HIS A 387 -25.56 -23.10 9.31
CA HIS A 387 -24.66 -24.09 9.93
C HIS A 387 -24.16 -23.72 11.34
N ALA A 388 -24.27 -22.45 11.75
CA ALA A 388 -23.68 -21.94 12.99
C ALA A 388 -24.43 -20.71 13.56
N ALA A 389 -25.77 -20.73 13.56
CA ALA A 389 -26.59 -19.58 13.92
C ALA A 389 -26.32 -19.03 15.33
N SER A 390 -25.85 -19.88 16.25
CA SER A 390 -25.44 -19.45 17.58
C SER A 390 -24.34 -18.40 17.51
N THR A 391 -23.34 -18.50 16.62
CA THR A 391 -22.20 -17.56 16.55
C THR A 391 -22.57 -16.12 16.20
N LEU A 392 -23.78 -15.86 15.70
CA LEU A 392 -24.25 -14.52 15.34
C LEU A 392 -24.28 -13.54 16.53
N HIS A 393 -24.40 -14.03 17.77
CA HIS A 393 -24.33 -13.16 18.96
C HIS A 393 -22.97 -12.47 19.15
N GLN A 394 -21.92 -13.00 18.52
CA GLN A 394 -20.56 -12.44 18.59
C GLN A 394 -20.32 -11.33 17.56
N LEU A 395 -21.28 -11.06 16.67
CA LEU A 395 -21.16 -10.11 15.56
C LEU A 395 -22.22 -8.99 15.57
N PRO A 396 -22.51 -8.35 16.73
CA PRO A 396 -23.58 -7.35 16.82
C PRO A 396 -23.35 -6.12 15.94
N HIS A 397 -22.11 -5.62 15.80
CA HIS A 397 -21.83 -4.42 15.01
C HIS A 397 -21.90 -4.71 13.51
N LEU A 398 -21.44 -5.89 13.07
CA LEU A 398 -21.57 -6.36 11.71
C LEU A 398 -23.04 -6.52 11.30
N LEU A 399 -23.87 -7.12 12.16
CA LEU A 399 -25.31 -7.25 11.92
C LEU A 399 -25.99 -5.87 11.84
N ARG A 400 -25.61 -4.93 12.70
CA ARG A 400 -26.10 -3.55 12.67
C ARG A 400 -25.69 -2.83 11.39
N TRP A 401 -24.44 -2.95 10.96
CA TRP A 401 -23.96 -2.43 9.68
C TRP A 401 -24.72 -3.04 8.50
N TYR A 402 -24.89 -4.36 8.50
CA TYR A 402 -25.59 -5.08 7.44
C TYR A 402 -27.07 -4.68 7.33
N SER A 403 -27.73 -4.40 8.46
CA SER A 403 -29.08 -3.81 8.48
C SER A 403 -29.10 -2.41 7.84
N ARG A 404 -28.17 -1.52 8.23
CA ARG A 404 -28.10 -0.14 7.70
C ARG A 404 -27.81 -0.06 6.21
N VAL A 405 -26.97 -0.96 5.70
CA VAL A 405 -26.65 -1.04 4.27
C VAL A 405 -27.89 -1.38 3.43
N GLN A 406 -28.82 -2.18 3.97
CA GLN A 406 -30.09 -2.49 3.30
C GLN A 406 -31.02 -1.27 3.16
N GLU A 407 -30.87 -0.25 4.00
CA GLU A 407 -31.67 0.98 3.90
C GLU A 407 -31.22 1.90 2.74
N VAL A 408 -30.08 1.61 2.10
CA VAL A 408 -29.60 2.38 0.96
C VAL A 408 -30.41 2.04 -0.30
N PRO A 409 -31.13 2.99 -0.93
CA PRO A 409 -32.07 2.67 -2.02
C PRO A 409 -31.42 1.96 -3.23
N GLY A 410 -30.17 2.29 -3.56
CA GLY A 410 -29.43 1.63 -4.65
C GLY A 410 -29.04 0.18 -4.32
N VAL A 411 -28.85 -0.15 -3.05
CA VAL A 411 -28.43 -1.48 -2.61
C VAL A 411 -29.52 -2.53 -2.84
N LEU A 412 -30.77 -2.23 -2.45
CA LEU A 412 -31.88 -3.17 -2.62
C LEU A 412 -32.12 -3.52 -4.11
N ARG A 413 -32.03 -2.52 -4.99
CA ARG A 413 -32.16 -2.73 -6.43
C ARG A 413 -31.03 -3.61 -6.96
N ALA A 414 -29.79 -3.29 -6.61
CA ALA A 414 -28.62 -4.03 -7.06
C ALA A 414 -28.63 -5.48 -6.55
N ALA A 415 -28.96 -5.68 -5.28
CA ALA A 415 -29.05 -6.99 -4.63
C ALA A 415 -30.07 -7.88 -5.32
N LYS A 416 -31.28 -7.36 -5.58
CA LYS A 416 -32.32 -8.10 -6.31
C LYS A 416 -31.85 -8.52 -7.71
N ALA A 417 -31.18 -7.63 -8.43
CA ALA A 417 -30.66 -7.92 -9.76
C ALA A 417 -29.49 -8.92 -9.75
N CYS A 418 -28.79 -9.09 -8.63
CA CYS A 418 -27.72 -10.07 -8.44
C CYS A 418 -28.20 -11.36 -7.73
N GLY A 419 -29.52 -11.60 -7.64
CA GLY A 419 -30.06 -12.80 -6.98
C GLY A 419 -29.88 -12.86 -5.47
N MET A 420 -29.55 -11.73 -4.83
CA MET A 420 -29.34 -11.65 -3.38
C MET A 420 -30.65 -11.32 -2.67
N THR A 421 -31.09 -12.20 -1.78
CA THR A 421 -32.29 -11.97 -0.95
C THR A 421 -31.85 -11.46 0.41
N LEU A 422 -31.65 -10.15 0.51
CA LEU A 422 -31.20 -9.51 1.75
C LEU A 422 -32.29 -9.67 2.83
N SER A 423 -31.92 -10.38 3.90
CA SER A 423 -32.71 -10.47 5.13
C SER A 423 -31.76 -10.44 6.32
N VAL A 424 -32.19 -9.81 7.42
CA VAL A 424 -31.41 -9.79 8.66
C VAL A 424 -31.56 -11.16 9.33
N PRO A 425 -30.45 -11.88 9.59
CA PRO A 425 -30.50 -13.17 10.27
C PRO A 425 -31.16 -13.07 11.65
N GLN A 426 -31.99 -14.04 12.03
CA GLN A 426 -32.57 -14.08 13.37
C GLN A 426 -31.52 -14.60 14.35
N VAL A 427 -31.11 -13.73 15.29
CA VAL A 427 -30.23 -14.12 16.39
C VAL A 427 -31.01 -15.04 17.34
N PRO A 428 -30.61 -16.29 17.55
CA PRO A 428 -31.28 -17.17 18.49
C PRO A 428 -31.29 -16.54 19.89
N THR A 429 -32.45 -16.46 20.53
CA THR A 429 -32.57 -15.98 21.91
C THR A 429 -31.70 -16.87 22.80
N PRO A 430 -30.78 -16.32 23.62
CA PRO A 430 -29.95 -17.15 24.48
C PRO A 430 -30.83 -17.94 25.45
N ARG A 431 -30.87 -19.27 25.30
CA ARG A 431 -31.36 -20.15 26.37
C ARG A 431 -30.30 -20.10 27.46
N LEU A 432 -30.60 -19.45 28.59
CA LEU A 432 -29.78 -19.43 29.81
C LEU A 432 -29.21 -20.83 30.10
N PRO A 433 -27.90 -21.06 29.91
CA PRO A 433 -27.22 -22.17 30.54
C PRO A 433 -26.83 -21.71 31.95
N GLY A 434 -27.00 -22.60 32.93
CA GLY A 434 -26.70 -22.32 34.34
C GLY A 434 -25.32 -21.71 34.53
N LEU A 435 -25.26 -20.75 35.46
CA LEU A 435 -24.05 -20.10 35.93
C LEU A 435 -22.98 -21.14 36.29
N SER A 436 -21.98 -21.27 35.42
CA SER A 436 -20.66 -21.81 35.77
C SER A 436 -19.64 -20.69 35.56
N ALA A 437 -18.80 -20.51 36.57
CA ALA A 437 -17.93 -19.36 36.81
C ALA A 437 -17.20 -18.83 35.57
N GLU A 438 -17.09 -17.50 35.52
CA GLU A 438 -16.29 -16.74 34.56
C GLU A 438 -14.85 -17.27 34.49
N GLU A 439 -14.49 -17.88 33.37
CA GLU A 439 -13.13 -17.78 32.84
C GLU A 439 -13.13 -16.71 31.77
N LYS A 440 -12.56 -15.54 32.11
CA LYS A 440 -12.20 -14.51 31.12
C LYS A 440 -11.38 -15.18 30.01
N PRO A 441 -11.75 -15.03 28.73
CA PRO A 441 -10.84 -15.31 27.64
C PRO A 441 -9.70 -14.31 27.75
N THR A 442 -8.54 -14.78 28.22
CA THR A 442 -7.28 -14.08 28.05
C THR A 442 -7.06 -13.94 26.55
N SER A 443 -7.01 -12.71 26.04
CA SER A 443 -6.84 -12.39 24.63
C SER A 443 -5.61 -13.07 24.04
N PRO A 444 -5.71 -13.92 23.01
CA PRO A 444 -4.66 -14.09 22.03
C PRO A 444 -4.83 -12.96 21.00
N LEU A 445 -3.73 -12.29 20.63
CA LEU A 445 -3.63 -11.19 19.64
C LEU A 445 -3.67 -9.75 20.17
N GLU A 446 -2.70 -9.43 21.04
CA GLU A 446 -1.77 -8.30 20.76
C GLU A 446 -0.32 -8.78 20.58
N GLN A 447 -0.10 -10.09 20.37
CA GLN A 447 1.22 -10.66 20.12
C GLN A 447 1.27 -11.30 18.74
N GLU A 448 1.15 -10.47 17.70
CA GLU A 448 1.86 -10.61 16.41
C GLU A 448 1.75 -9.27 15.66
N ASP A 449 2.13 -8.16 16.29
CA ASP A 449 2.58 -6.91 15.62
C ASP A 449 2.97 -5.78 16.60
N ASN A 450 3.45 -6.12 17.81
CA ASN A 450 4.01 -5.12 18.70
C ASN A 450 5.31 -5.66 19.32
N PRO A 451 6.51 -5.35 18.78
CA PRO A 451 7.75 -5.68 19.47
C PRO A 451 7.85 -4.79 20.70
N GLU A 452 7.32 -5.28 21.83
CA GLU A 452 7.47 -4.76 23.18
C GLU A 452 7.59 -3.24 23.25
N MET A 453 6.48 -2.58 23.57
CA MET A 453 6.52 -1.29 24.25
C MET A 453 6.95 -1.52 25.71
N THR A 454 8.12 -2.15 25.91
CA THR A 454 8.95 -1.73 27.04
C THR A 454 9.11 -0.22 26.87
N THR A 455 9.02 0.54 27.96
CA THR A 455 9.40 1.95 28.04
C THR A 455 10.91 2.06 27.79
N GLN A 456 11.34 1.67 26.59
CA GLN A 456 12.71 1.76 26.13
C GLN A 456 12.90 3.19 25.72
N LEU A 457 13.81 3.84 26.44
CA LEU A 457 14.37 5.13 26.10
C LEU A 457 14.58 5.19 24.58
N PRO A 458 14.22 6.30 23.89
CA PRO A 458 14.55 6.47 22.48
C PRO A 458 16.03 6.14 22.29
N PHE A 459 16.34 5.15 21.46
CA PHE A 459 17.71 4.72 21.23
C PHE A 459 18.53 5.91 20.73
N VAL A 460 19.43 6.40 21.59
CA VAL A 460 20.41 7.43 21.28
C VAL A 460 21.65 6.73 20.74
N GLY A 461 21.59 6.28 19.49
CA GLY A 461 22.74 5.69 18.81
C GLY A 461 22.63 5.80 17.29
N GLY A 462 23.76 6.06 16.62
CA GLY A 462 23.85 6.06 15.15
C GLY A 462 23.88 4.63 14.58
N PRO A 463 24.09 4.44 13.26
CA PRO A 463 24.14 3.12 12.64
C PRO A 463 25.45 2.38 12.94
N ARG A 464 26.46 3.09 13.48
CA ARG A 464 27.80 2.56 13.74
C ARG A 464 27.80 1.29 14.61
N PRO A 465 27.09 1.21 15.75
CA PRO A 465 27.07 -0.02 16.55
C PRO A 465 26.51 -1.21 15.76
N THR A 466 25.42 -0.99 15.00
CA THR A 466 24.81 -2.02 14.15
C THR A 466 25.75 -2.48 13.04
N MET A 467 26.46 -1.55 12.41
CA MET A 467 27.46 -1.85 11.37
C MET A 467 28.69 -2.56 11.95
N THR A 468 29.18 -2.14 13.12
CA THR A 468 30.28 -2.81 13.82
C THR A 468 29.92 -4.25 14.18
N LYS A 469 28.70 -4.47 14.70
CA LYS A 469 28.19 -5.81 15.02
C LYS A 469 28.17 -6.74 13.80
N LEU A 470 27.73 -6.24 12.65
CA LEU A 470 27.77 -6.97 11.38
C LEU A 470 29.22 -7.26 10.95
N LYS A 471 30.10 -6.25 11.05
CA LYS A 471 31.52 -6.39 10.71
C LYS A 471 32.24 -7.43 11.59
N GLU A 472 31.97 -7.45 12.89
CA GLU A 472 32.51 -8.46 13.82
C GLU A 472 32.06 -9.89 13.46
N LYS A 473 30.92 -10.02 12.77
CA LYS A 473 30.41 -11.28 12.21
C LYS A 473 30.85 -11.50 10.74
N GLY A 474 31.78 -10.71 10.24
CA GLY A 474 32.32 -10.81 8.88
C GLY A 474 31.32 -10.43 7.79
N VAL A 475 30.35 -9.56 8.09
CA VAL A 475 29.37 -9.03 7.14
C VAL A 475 29.76 -7.59 6.81
N GLU A 476 30.19 -7.36 5.57
CA GLU A 476 30.53 -6.03 5.05
C GLU A 476 29.82 -5.80 3.70
N ALA A 477 29.53 -4.54 3.40
CA ALA A 477 28.93 -4.18 2.12
C ALA A 477 29.94 -4.38 0.98
N VAL A 478 29.63 -5.26 0.04
CA VAL A 478 30.45 -5.53 -1.15
C VAL A 478 29.70 -5.05 -2.39
N PHE A 479 30.41 -4.38 -3.29
CA PHE A 479 29.86 -3.90 -4.56
C PHE A 479 30.67 -4.46 -5.73
N ALA A 480 30.02 -5.14 -6.66
CA ALA A 480 30.61 -5.52 -7.93
C ALA A 480 30.68 -4.29 -8.87
N PRO A 481 31.72 -4.19 -9.71
CA PRO A 481 31.79 -3.16 -10.75
C PRO A 481 30.74 -3.40 -11.84
N HIS A 482 30.30 -2.33 -12.51
CA HIS A 482 29.40 -2.47 -13.65
C HIS A 482 30.18 -3.11 -14.84
N PRO A 483 29.66 -4.16 -15.50
CA PRO A 483 30.43 -4.87 -16.54
C PRO A 483 30.67 -4.03 -17.80
N CYS A 484 29.83 -3.03 -18.06
CA CYS A 484 29.88 -2.18 -19.25
C CYS A 484 29.71 -0.69 -18.90
N PRO A 485 30.66 -0.08 -18.17
CA PRO A 485 30.50 1.27 -17.61
C PRO A 485 30.53 2.39 -18.66
N ALA A 486 31.19 2.13 -19.80
CA ALA A 486 31.27 3.06 -20.93
C ALA A 486 30.09 2.92 -21.92
N TRP A 487 29.24 1.89 -21.77
CA TRP A 487 28.14 1.66 -22.68
C TRP A 487 27.04 2.71 -22.49
N THR A 488 26.56 3.29 -23.59
CA THR A 488 25.50 4.29 -23.57
C THR A 488 24.56 4.12 -24.76
N LEU A 489 23.29 4.45 -24.55
CA LEU A 489 22.33 4.56 -25.65
C LEU A 489 22.66 5.77 -26.54
N PRO A 490 22.38 5.71 -27.85
CA PRO A 490 22.60 6.81 -28.78
C PRO A 490 21.52 7.89 -28.59
N TRP A 491 21.53 8.56 -27.43
CA TRP A 491 20.47 9.47 -26.98
C TRP A 491 20.15 10.61 -27.95
N ASP A 492 21.13 11.04 -28.75
CA ASP A 492 20.96 12.11 -29.75
C ASP A 492 20.20 11.64 -31.00
N ASN A 493 20.19 10.33 -31.27
CA ASN A 493 19.49 9.72 -32.40
C ASN A 493 18.13 9.14 -32.01
N LEU A 494 17.82 9.06 -30.71
CA LEU A 494 16.55 8.52 -30.23
C LEU A 494 15.43 9.57 -30.35
N PRO A 495 14.20 9.16 -30.75
CA PRO A 495 13.04 10.04 -30.77
C PRO A 495 12.81 10.77 -29.44
N GLY A 496 12.26 11.98 -29.51
CA GLY A 496 11.97 12.84 -28.35
C GLY A 496 11.16 12.12 -27.26
N ALA A 497 10.15 11.36 -27.67
CA ALA A 497 9.26 10.61 -26.76
C ALA A 497 9.97 9.54 -25.91
N ILE A 498 11.17 9.09 -26.29
CA ILE A 498 11.99 8.19 -25.47
C ILE A 498 12.78 8.97 -24.42
N ASN A 499 13.16 10.21 -24.71
CA ASN A 499 14.03 11.01 -23.86
C ASN A 499 13.30 11.47 -22.59
N PRO A 500 13.90 11.29 -21.39
CA PRO A 500 13.33 11.79 -20.14
C PRO A 500 13.03 13.31 -20.10
N THR A 501 13.57 14.10 -21.04
CA THR A 501 13.33 15.55 -21.14
C THR A 501 11.86 15.94 -21.33
N GLU A 502 11.04 15.10 -21.97
CA GLU A 502 9.60 15.38 -22.14
C GLU A 502 8.83 15.37 -20.81
N GLY A 503 9.40 14.80 -19.75
CA GLY A 503 8.83 14.78 -18.40
C GLY A 503 8.79 16.14 -17.67
N LYS A 504 9.03 17.27 -18.36
CA LYS A 504 9.14 18.63 -17.77
C LYS A 504 10.17 18.69 -16.64
N MET A 505 11.25 17.94 -16.77
CA MET A 505 12.33 17.87 -15.80
C MET A 505 13.53 18.72 -16.21
N SER A 506 14.29 19.24 -15.23
CA SER A 506 15.48 20.04 -15.53
C SER A 506 16.52 19.23 -16.31
N ASN A 507 17.32 19.90 -17.14
CA ASN A 507 18.35 19.26 -17.96
C ASN A 507 19.30 18.37 -17.13
N ILE A 508 19.69 18.81 -15.94
CA ILE A 508 20.54 18.03 -15.02
C ILE A 508 19.83 16.76 -14.53
N ARG A 509 18.52 16.82 -14.28
CA ARG A 509 17.74 15.65 -13.89
C ARG A 509 17.56 14.69 -15.08
N ALA A 510 17.42 15.22 -16.30
CA ALA A 510 17.33 14.42 -17.52
C ALA A 510 18.63 13.66 -17.80
N VAL A 511 19.78 14.32 -17.74
CA VAL A 511 21.09 13.68 -17.88
C VAL A 511 21.26 12.53 -16.88
N ARG A 512 20.99 12.80 -15.60
CA ARG A 512 21.06 11.77 -14.54
C ARG A 512 20.11 10.60 -14.76
N LYS A 513 18.90 10.88 -15.26
CA LYS A 513 17.94 9.82 -15.60
C LYS A 513 18.45 8.99 -16.78
N ARG A 514 18.98 9.61 -17.84
CA ARG A 514 19.62 8.89 -18.96
C ARG A 514 20.76 7.97 -18.51
N GLN A 515 21.61 8.46 -17.60
CA GLN A 515 22.68 7.65 -17.01
C GLN A 515 22.14 6.44 -16.22
N GLN A 516 21.08 6.62 -15.40
CA GLN A 516 20.41 5.50 -14.74
C GLN A 516 19.87 4.49 -15.77
N LEU A 517 19.21 4.97 -16.83
CA LEU A 517 18.67 4.12 -17.88
C LEU A 517 19.76 3.33 -18.61
N ASN A 518 20.92 3.94 -18.91
CA ASN A 518 22.03 3.23 -19.51
C ASN A 518 22.45 2.00 -18.68
N ASN A 519 22.57 2.15 -17.36
CA ASN A 519 22.99 1.04 -16.50
C ASN A 519 21.98 -0.12 -16.52
N LEU A 520 20.69 0.18 -16.33
CA LEU A 520 19.67 -0.86 -16.32
C LEU A 520 19.51 -1.53 -17.70
N VAL A 521 19.44 -0.73 -18.76
CA VAL A 521 19.23 -1.25 -20.13
C VAL A 521 20.41 -2.11 -20.56
N ALA A 522 21.64 -1.75 -20.20
CA ALA A 522 22.81 -2.57 -20.51
C ALA A 522 22.70 -3.97 -19.88
N MET A 523 22.33 -4.04 -18.59
CA MET A 523 22.18 -5.31 -17.87
C MET A 523 20.99 -6.14 -18.35
N VAL A 524 19.91 -5.50 -18.78
CA VAL A 524 18.76 -6.20 -19.38
C VAL A 524 19.14 -6.73 -20.76
N THR A 525 19.82 -5.94 -21.58
CA THR A 525 20.23 -6.33 -22.95
C THR A 525 21.22 -7.50 -22.95
N ASP A 526 22.14 -7.57 -21.97
CA ASP A 526 23.04 -8.72 -21.77
C ASP A 526 22.28 -10.04 -21.54
N GLN A 527 21.07 -9.96 -20.98
CA GLN A 527 20.30 -11.14 -20.54
C GLN A 527 19.12 -11.45 -21.46
N ALA A 528 18.66 -10.48 -22.25
CA ALA A 528 17.51 -10.60 -23.13
C ALA A 528 17.81 -11.46 -24.36
N ARG A 529 16.82 -12.23 -24.80
CA ARG A 529 16.85 -12.98 -26.07
C ARG A 529 15.55 -12.71 -26.83
N PRO A 530 15.54 -12.85 -28.17
CA PRO A 530 14.31 -12.77 -28.95
C PRO A 530 13.20 -13.68 -28.39
N GLY A 531 11.97 -13.16 -28.34
CA GLY A 531 10.80 -13.83 -27.77
C GLY A 531 10.66 -13.70 -26.24
N TYR A 532 11.62 -13.10 -25.54
CA TYR A 532 11.50 -12.91 -24.08
C TYR A 532 10.40 -11.90 -23.73
N SER A 533 9.72 -12.18 -22.62
CA SER A 533 8.84 -11.22 -21.96
C SER A 533 9.59 -10.51 -20.83
N ILE A 534 9.61 -9.18 -20.89
CA ILE A 534 10.30 -8.29 -19.94
C ILE A 534 9.25 -7.45 -19.22
N VAL A 535 9.28 -7.43 -17.89
CA VAL A 535 8.29 -6.70 -17.08
C VAL A 535 8.97 -5.54 -16.35
N ASP A 536 8.54 -4.32 -16.63
CA ASP A 536 8.94 -3.10 -15.90
C ASP A 536 7.98 -2.85 -14.74
N PHE A 537 8.38 -3.28 -13.55
CA PHE A 537 7.64 -3.10 -12.31
C PHE A 537 7.85 -1.70 -11.73
N CYS A 538 6.78 -1.10 -11.23
CA CYS A 538 6.78 0.30 -10.78
C CYS A 538 7.24 1.26 -11.90
N SER A 539 6.81 0.99 -13.13
CA SER A 539 7.29 1.64 -14.37
C SER A 539 7.06 3.16 -14.41
N GLY A 540 6.13 3.68 -13.61
CA GLY A 540 5.78 5.08 -13.58
C GLY A 540 5.30 5.56 -14.95
N THR A 541 6.09 6.42 -15.58
CA THR A 541 5.79 6.99 -16.91
C THR A 541 6.51 6.26 -18.06
N GLY A 542 7.01 5.05 -17.78
CA GLY A 542 7.59 4.15 -18.77
C GLY A 542 9.03 4.49 -19.19
N HIS A 543 9.82 5.17 -18.36
CA HIS A 543 11.17 5.58 -18.76
C HIS A 543 12.11 4.40 -19.09
N VAL A 544 11.97 3.27 -18.40
CA VAL A 544 12.78 2.07 -18.67
C VAL A 544 12.09 1.22 -19.72
N GLY A 545 10.82 0.84 -19.50
CA GLY A 545 10.09 -0.03 -20.41
C GLY A 545 9.95 0.49 -21.84
N ILE A 546 9.75 1.80 -22.06
CA ILE A 546 9.67 2.37 -23.42
C ILE A 546 11.01 2.26 -24.15
N VAL A 547 12.12 2.52 -23.45
CA VAL A 547 13.46 2.36 -24.02
C VAL A 547 13.70 0.90 -24.39
N LEU A 548 13.40 -0.03 -23.48
CA LEU A 548 13.57 -1.46 -23.72
C LEU A 548 12.74 -1.94 -24.91
N ALA A 549 11.47 -1.53 -25.00
CA ALA A 549 10.59 -1.90 -26.11
C ALA A 549 11.13 -1.41 -27.45
N HIS A 550 11.71 -0.20 -27.47
CA HIS A 550 12.31 0.36 -28.68
C HIS A 550 13.63 -0.34 -29.06
N THR A 551 14.48 -0.69 -28.08
CA THR A 551 15.80 -1.30 -28.33
C THR A 551 15.74 -2.81 -28.56
N LEU A 552 14.67 -3.46 -28.10
CA LEU A 552 14.47 -4.92 -28.18
C LEU A 552 13.12 -5.22 -28.87
N PRO A 553 13.00 -4.98 -30.19
CA PRO A 553 11.73 -5.13 -30.90
C PRO A 553 11.20 -6.58 -30.92
N ASP A 554 12.09 -7.57 -30.79
CA ASP A 554 11.75 -8.98 -30.76
C ASP A 554 11.35 -9.49 -29.36
N CYS A 555 11.42 -8.63 -28.34
CA CYS A 555 10.97 -8.92 -26.98
C CYS A 555 9.60 -8.27 -26.73
N GLN A 556 8.76 -8.92 -25.91
CA GLN A 556 7.53 -8.30 -25.40
C GLN A 556 7.83 -7.56 -24.11
N VAL A 557 7.40 -6.30 -23.99
CA VAL A 557 7.61 -5.47 -22.80
C VAL A 557 6.27 -5.16 -22.13
N ILE A 558 6.17 -5.37 -20.83
CA ILE A 558 4.95 -5.11 -20.05
C ILE A 558 5.27 -4.09 -18.95
N LEU A 559 4.53 -2.98 -18.90
CA LEU A 559 4.69 -1.93 -17.90
C LEU A 559 3.61 -2.07 -16.83
N ILE A 560 4.02 -2.29 -15.59
CA ILE A 560 3.11 -2.39 -14.44
C ILE A 560 3.24 -1.13 -13.58
N GLU A 561 2.12 -0.44 -13.34
CA GLU A 561 2.08 0.77 -12.51
C GLU A 561 0.70 0.98 -11.91
N ASN A 562 0.62 1.27 -10.60
CA ASN A 562 -0.67 1.46 -9.95
C ASN A 562 -1.26 2.87 -10.20
N LYS A 563 -0.40 3.87 -10.39
CA LYS A 563 -0.82 5.25 -10.62
C LYS A 563 -1.26 5.46 -12.08
N GLU A 564 -2.57 5.47 -12.28
CA GLU A 564 -3.23 5.68 -13.58
C GLU A 564 -2.65 6.85 -14.37
N GLU A 565 -2.45 8.03 -13.77
CA GLU A 565 -1.99 9.20 -14.53
C GLU A 565 -0.54 9.05 -15.03
N SER A 566 0.26 8.20 -14.40
CA SER A 566 1.61 7.89 -14.86
C SER A 566 1.56 6.91 -16.04
N LEU A 567 0.73 5.87 -15.92
CA LEU A 567 0.58 4.83 -16.94
C LEU A 567 -0.06 5.37 -18.23
N VAL A 568 -1.07 6.23 -18.12
CA VAL A 568 -1.67 6.92 -19.29
C VAL A 568 -0.62 7.75 -20.04
N ARG A 569 0.31 8.41 -19.34
CA ARG A 569 1.41 9.13 -20.00
C ARG A 569 2.39 8.19 -20.68
N ALA A 570 2.65 7.01 -20.11
CA ALA A 570 3.47 5.99 -20.75
C ALA A 570 2.81 5.50 -22.04
N GLN A 571 1.50 5.23 -22.01
CA GLN A 571 0.71 4.84 -23.18
C GLN A 571 0.77 5.90 -24.28
N SER A 572 0.56 7.18 -23.95
CA SER A 572 0.64 8.27 -24.95
C SER A 572 2.02 8.35 -25.61
N ARG A 573 3.11 8.23 -24.83
CA ARG A 573 4.48 8.26 -25.36
C ARG A 573 4.76 7.04 -26.25
N SER A 574 4.29 5.86 -25.87
CA SER A 574 4.46 4.65 -26.69
C SER A 574 3.65 4.71 -27.98
N ALA A 575 2.45 5.28 -27.95
CA ALA A 575 1.62 5.47 -29.13
C ALA A 575 2.27 6.45 -30.13
N GLU A 576 2.87 7.55 -29.65
CA GLU A 576 3.65 8.49 -30.48
C GLU A 576 4.83 7.81 -31.19
N LEU A 577 5.43 6.82 -30.53
CA LEU A 577 6.54 6.02 -31.07
C LEU A 577 6.10 4.86 -31.96
N GLY A 578 4.81 4.56 -32.05
CA GLY A 578 4.28 3.42 -32.80
C GLY A 578 4.74 2.06 -32.27
N LEU A 579 5.06 1.95 -30.97
CA LEU A 579 5.52 0.71 -30.36
C LEU A 579 4.39 -0.33 -30.32
N LYS A 580 4.68 -1.54 -30.81
CA LYS A 580 3.70 -2.65 -30.89
C LYS A 580 3.98 -3.77 -29.91
N ASN A 581 5.22 -3.92 -29.48
CA ASN A 581 5.70 -4.94 -28.55
C ASN A 581 5.59 -4.50 -27.07
N ILE A 582 4.65 -3.60 -26.75
CA ILE A 582 4.49 -3.04 -25.41
C ILE A 582 3.04 -3.15 -24.93
N GLY A 583 2.85 -3.55 -23.68
CA GLY A 583 1.55 -3.59 -23.00
C GLY A 583 1.60 -2.90 -21.64
N PHE A 584 0.43 -2.48 -21.15
CA PHE A 584 0.29 -1.68 -19.93
C PHE A 584 -0.66 -2.37 -18.97
N ILE A 585 -0.27 -2.47 -17.70
CA ILE A 585 -1.08 -3.06 -16.63
C ILE A 585 -1.17 -2.06 -15.48
N GLN A 586 -2.39 -1.57 -15.22
CA GLN A 586 -2.70 -0.85 -14.00
C GLN A 586 -3.11 -1.84 -12.92
N ALA A 587 -2.22 -2.16 -12.00
CA ALA A 587 -2.52 -3.05 -10.89
C ALA A 587 -1.56 -2.87 -9.73
N ASN A 588 -1.93 -3.42 -8.56
CA ASN A 588 -0.94 -3.74 -7.53
C ASN A 588 -0.08 -4.94 -8.01
N LEU A 589 1.13 -5.11 -7.48
CA LEU A 589 2.09 -6.07 -8.05
C LEU A 589 1.59 -7.52 -7.95
N ASP A 590 0.91 -7.87 -6.87
CA ASP A 590 0.39 -9.23 -6.61
C ASP A 590 -0.73 -9.68 -7.57
N TYR A 591 -1.31 -8.75 -8.34
CA TYR A 591 -2.33 -9.06 -9.34
C TYR A 591 -1.75 -9.56 -10.65
N PHE A 592 -0.47 -9.33 -10.93
CA PHE A 592 0.20 -9.87 -12.10
C PHE A 592 0.74 -11.26 -11.79
N THR A 593 0.36 -12.23 -12.61
CA THR A 593 0.75 -13.64 -12.51
C THR A 593 1.20 -14.20 -13.87
N GLY A 594 1.41 -13.33 -14.85
CA GLY A 594 1.86 -13.73 -16.19
C GLY A 594 3.29 -14.24 -16.18
N PRO A 595 3.65 -15.15 -17.10
CA PRO A 595 5.03 -15.61 -17.24
C PRO A 595 5.92 -14.49 -17.81
N PHE A 596 7.17 -14.41 -17.33
CA PHE A 596 8.17 -13.49 -17.86
C PHE A 596 9.59 -14.02 -17.60
N GLN A 597 10.57 -13.53 -18.35
CA GLN A 597 11.96 -13.96 -18.25
C GLN A 597 12.85 -12.94 -17.54
N ILE A 598 12.49 -11.65 -17.59
CA ILE A 598 13.27 -10.57 -16.97
C ILE A 598 12.33 -9.59 -16.27
N GLY A 599 12.53 -9.40 -14.96
CA GLY A 599 11.93 -8.31 -14.20
C GLY A 599 12.89 -7.12 -14.09
N VAL A 600 12.41 -5.92 -14.39
CA VAL A 600 13.18 -4.68 -14.23
C VAL A 600 12.41 -3.71 -13.35
N ALA A 601 13.11 -2.96 -12.49
CA ALA A 601 12.47 -1.90 -11.71
C ALA A 601 13.44 -0.76 -11.39
N LEU A 602 13.10 0.46 -11.81
CA LEU A 602 13.86 1.67 -11.47
C LEU A 602 13.11 2.48 -10.42
N HIS A 603 13.63 2.48 -9.18
CA HIS A 603 13.01 3.12 -8.01
C HIS A 603 11.84 2.33 -7.41
N ALA A 604 11.99 1.02 -7.23
CA ALA A 604 11.07 0.25 -6.40
C ALA A 604 11.20 0.66 -4.92
N CYS A 605 10.28 1.51 -4.44
CA CYS A 605 10.36 2.13 -3.12
C CYS A 605 10.12 1.14 -1.96
N GLY A 606 10.97 1.17 -0.94
CA GLY A 606 10.74 0.43 0.30
C GLY A 606 10.56 -1.07 0.06
N VAL A 607 9.45 -1.64 0.54
CA VAL A 607 9.11 -3.07 0.39
C VAL A 607 8.80 -3.48 -1.06
N ALA A 608 8.55 -2.53 -1.97
CA ALA A 608 8.29 -2.85 -3.37
C ALA A 608 9.50 -3.54 -4.04
N THR A 609 10.74 -3.22 -3.63
CA THR A 609 11.93 -3.94 -4.11
C THR A 609 11.83 -5.42 -3.75
N ASP A 610 11.45 -5.71 -2.50
CA ASP A 610 11.37 -7.07 -1.98
C ASP A 610 10.27 -7.88 -2.68
N MET A 611 9.15 -7.23 -3.00
CA MET A 611 8.08 -7.80 -3.81
C MET A 611 8.53 -8.15 -5.23
N VAL A 612 9.22 -7.23 -5.91
CA VAL A 612 9.69 -7.49 -7.29
C VAL A 612 10.70 -8.63 -7.30
N VAL A 613 11.61 -8.70 -6.34
CA VAL A 613 12.55 -9.83 -6.21
C VAL A 613 11.79 -11.14 -6.00
N GLU A 614 10.79 -11.17 -5.10
CA GLU A 614 9.97 -12.37 -4.87
C GLU A 614 9.23 -12.80 -6.14
N HIS A 615 8.61 -11.87 -6.87
CA HIS A 615 7.94 -12.14 -8.16
C HIS A 615 8.90 -12.75 -9.17
N CYS A 616 10.14 -12.23 -9.25
CA CYS A 616 11.15 -12.79 -10.16
C CYS A 616 11.59 -14.19 -9.73
N ILE A 617 11.79 -14.42 -8.42
CA ILE A 617 12.12 -15.74 -7.88
C ILE A 617 11.02 -16.76 -8.21
N GLN A 618 9.76 -16.41 -7.93
CA GLN A 618 8.59 -17.27 -8.22
C GLN A 618 8.46 -17.59 -9.71
N ALA A 619 8.75 -16.63 -10.59
CA ALA A 619 8.73 -16.82 -12.04
C ALA A 619 9.97 -17.56 -12.59
N GLY A 620 11.02 -17.77 -11.79
CA GLY A 620 12.32 -18.23 -12.31
C GLY A 620 12.98 -17.22 -13.26
N ALA A 621 12.65 -15.93 -13.12
CA ALA A 621 13.07 -14.85 -13.99
C ALA A 621 14.34 -14.15 -13.49
N ALA A 622 15.18 -13.69 -14.41
CA ALA A 622 16.27 -12.78 -14.06
C ALA A 622 15.70 -11.44 -13.58
N PHE A 623 16.46 -10.70 -12.77
CA PHE A 623 16.05 -9.38 -12.31
C PHE A 623 17.15 -8.33 -12.38
N VAL A 624 16.76 -7.09 -12.71
CA VAL A 624 17.61 -5.90 -12.71
C VAL A 624 16.86 -4.78 -11.98
N ILE A 625 17.19 -4.54 -10.72
CA ILE A 625 16.40 -3.69 -9.83
C ILE A 625 17.28 -2.60 -9.24
N SER A 626 16.82 -1.36 -9.23
CA SER A 626 17.45 -0.27 -8.48
C SER A 626 16.54 0.13 -7.30
N PRO A 627 16.90 -0.28 -6.07
CA PRO A 627 16.12 0.04 -4.89
C PRO A 627 16.18 1.53 -4.54
N CYS A 628 15.12 2.04 -3.91
CA CYS A 628 15.13 3.38 -3.34
C CYS A 628 14.25 3.46 -2.10
N CYS A 629 14.31 4.58 -1.38
CA CYS A 629 13.47 4.83 -0.20
C CYS A 629 13.63 3.72 0.87
N TYR A 630 14.87 3.42 1.23
CA TYR A 630 15.21 2.36 2.18
C TYR A 630 14.58 2.61 3.56
N GLY A 631 14.43 3.87 3.97
CA GLY A 631 13.82 4.23 5.25
C GLY A 631 12.33 3.96 5.33
N PHE A 632 11.68 3.60 4.22
CA PHE A 632 10.28 3.17 4.16
C PHE A 632 10.11 1.64 4.20
N ILE A 633 11.20 0.88 4.33
CA ILE A 633 11.11 -0.55 4.62
C ILE A 633 10.45 -0.74 5.98
N GLN A 634 9.48 -1.64 6.02
CA GLN A 634 8.71 -2.02 7.20
C GLN A 634 8.26 -3.46 7.03
N ASN A 635 7.99 -4.16 8.13
CA ASN A 635 7.35 -5.47 8.04
C ASN A 635 6.02 -5.37 7.29
N ALA A 636 5.80 -6.35 6.42
CA ALA A 636 4.54 -6.60 5.74
C ALA A 636 4.15 -8.06 6.00
N VAL A 637 2.90 -8.43 5.74
CA VAL A 637 2.42 -9.80 6.00
C VAL A 637 3.29 -10.86 5.32
N LYS A 638 3.80 -10.58 4.12
CA LYS A 638 4.71 -11.48 3.38
C LYS A 638 6.20 -11.30 3.70
N PHE A 639 6.58 -10.17 4.32
CA PHE A 639 7.99 -9.80 4.47
C PHE A 639 8.31 -9.42 5.90
N THR A 640 9.12 -10.24 6.53
CA THR A 640 9.77 -9.95 7.80
C THR A 640 11.22 -9.56 7.56
N PHE A 641 11.73 -8.65 8.39
CA PHE A 641 13.11 -8.16 8.30
C PHE A 641 13.86 -8.39 9.62
N PRO A 642 15.17 -8.70 9.60
CA PRO A 642 16.00 -8.97 8.41
C PRO A 642 15.55 -10.21 7.63
N LYS A 643 15.97 -10.35 6.36
CA LYS A 643 15.51 -11.44 5.47
C LYS A 643 16.40 -12.67 5.58
N SER A 644 17.69 -12.51 5.32
CA SER A 644 18.63 -13.63 5.28
C SER A 644 18.90 -14.20 6.67
N LYS A 645 19.15 -15.52 6.72
CA LYS A 645 19.46 -16.24 7.98
C LYS A 645 20.60 -15.57 8.76
N ARG A 646 21.67 -15.17 8.07
CA ARG A 646 22.85 -14.55 8.69
C ARG A 646 22.55 -13.19 9.34
N PHE A 647 21.69 -12.38 8.71
CA PHE A 647 21.24 -11.14 9.33
C PHE A 647 20.26 -11.39 10.47
N LYS A 648 19.34 -12.36 10.34
CA LYS A 648 18.40 -12.76 11.43
C LYS A 648 19.15 -13.21 12.69
N GLU A 649 20.25 -13.94 12.54
CA GLU A 649 21.11 -14.38 13.64
C GLU A 649 21.94 -13.25 14.26
N THR A 650 22.17 -12.16 13.52
CA THR A 650 23.05 -11.06 13.96
C THR A 650 22.27 -9.85 14.46
N LEU A 651 21.16 -9.49 13.83
CA LEU A 651 20.41 -8.26 14.06
C LEU A 651 18.97 -8.55 14.45
N THR A 652 18.47 -7.77 15.40
CA THR A 652 17.05 -7.63 15.68
C THR A 652 16.35 -6.81 14.59
N TYR A 653 15.02 -6.91 14.49
CA TYR A 653 14.22 -6.05 13.62
C TYR A 653 14.50 -4.56 13.86
N LYS A 654 14.56 -4.12 15.13
CA LYS A 654 14.84 -2.71 15.50
C LYS A 654 16.21 -2.25 14.97
N GLU A 655 17.25 -3.08 15.10
CA GLU A 655 18.59 -2.78 14.57
C GLU A 655 18.60 -2.73 13.04
N HIS A 656 17.91 -3.65 12.37
CA HIS A 656 17.79 -3.65 10.91
C HIS A 656 17.09 -2.38 10.39
N MET A 657 16.03 -1.92 11.08
CA MET A 657 15.34 -0.69 10.74
C MET A 657 16.22 0.55 10.91
N ILE A 658 17.23 0.53 11.80
CA ILE A 658 18.22 1.60 11.88
C ILE A 658 19.05 1.64 10.58
N LEU A 659 19.54 0.50 10.08
CA LEU A 659 20.26 0.45 8.80
C LEU A 659 19.41 1.01 7.67
N CYS A 660 18.15 0.58 7.57
CA CYS A 660 17.20 1.05 6.56
C CYS A 660 17.02 2.58 6.57
N ARG A 661 16.84 3.17 7.77
CA ARG A 661 16.70 4.63 7.93
C ARG A 661 17.97 5.39 7.55
N PHE A 662 19.14 4.89 7.93
CA PHE A 662 20.42 5.53 7.60
C PHE A 662 20.84 5.32 6.14
N ALA A 663 20.40 4.24 5.50
CA ALA A 663 20.57 4.01 4.08
C ALA A 663 19.97 5.14 3.23
N ASP A 664 18.98 5.89 3.73
CA ASP A 664 18.46 7.06 3.02
C ASP A 664 19.40 8.30 3.01
N GLN A 665 20.44 8.33 3.85
CA GLN A 665 21.33 9.48 4.05
C GLN A 665 22.47 9.61 3.02
N THR A 666 22.17 9.53 1.71
CA THR A 666 23.18 9.65 0.64
C THR A 666 23.08 10.94 -0.19
N ALA A 667 22.12 11.80 0.14
CA ALA A 667 21.84 13.00 -0.64
C ALA A 667 23.05 13.96 -0.70
N VAL A 668 23.28 14.58 -1.86
CA VAL A 668 24.51 15.36 -2.18
C VAL A 668 24.77 16.51 -1.20
N GLN A 669 23.72 17.08 -0.60
CA GLN A 669 23.80 18.14 0.39
C GLN A 669 24.35 17.70 1.76
N LEU A 670 24.46 16.39 2.01
CA LEU A 670 24.98 15.87 3.27
C LEU A 670 26.52 15.84 3.28
N PRO A 671 27.14 15.97 4.47
CA PRO A 671 28.58 15.83 4.62
C PRO A 671 29.10 14.50 4.03
N PRO A 672 30.30 14.47 3.43
CA PRO A 672 30.85 13.27 2.81
C PRO A 672 30.84 12.03 3.73
N GLU A 673 31.20 12.21 5.01
CA GLU A 673 31.18 11.14 6.01
C GLU A 673 29.78 10.52 6.20
N ARG A 674 28.72 11.35 6.23
CA ARG A 674 27.34 10.87 6.32
C ARG A 674 26.91 10.14 5.07
N ARG A 675 27.31 10.64 3.89
CA ARG A 675 27.02 9.98 2.61
C ARG A 675 27.69 8.61 2.52
N LEU A 676 28.93 8.49 2.99
CA LEU A 676 29.66 7.23 3.05
C LEU A 676 28.95 6.21 3.96
N ILE A 677 28.56 6.65 5.17
CA ILE A 677 27.77 5.81 6.10
C ILE A 677 26.46 5.39 5.44
N GLY A 678 25.74 6.31 4.80
CA GLY A 678 24.50 6.00 4.08
C GLY A 678 24.72 4.97 2.96
N LYS A 679 25.79 5.10 2.17
CA LYS A 679 26.15 4.15 1.11
C LYS A 679 26.48 2.76 1.66
N GLN A 680 27.18 2.69 2.78
CA GLN A 680 27.46 1.43 3.47
C GLN A 680 26.16 0.79 4.00
N CYS A 681 25.27 1.57 4.63
CA CYS A 681 23.97 1.07 5.05
C CYS A 681 23.12 0.57 3.86
N MET A 682 23.11 1.28 2.73
CA MET A 682 22.44 0.81 1.51
C MET A 682 22.99 -0.56 1.07
N GLY A 683 24.31 -0.70 1.00
CA GLY A 683 24.95 -1.96 0.62
C GLY A 683 24.63 -3.10 1.57
N LEU A 684 24.56 -2.85 2.88
CA LEU A 684 24.20 -3.88 3.86
C LEU A 684 22.74 -4.34 3.72
N VAL A 685 21.80 -3.41 3.49
CA VAL A 685 20.39 -3.76 3.28
C VAL A 685 20.21 -4.54 1.96
N ASP A 686 20.92 -4.14 0.90
CA ASP A 686 20.87 -4.83 -0.38
C ASP A 686 21.59 -6.19 -0.35
N LEU A 687 22.62 -6.34 0.48
CA LEU A 687 23.28 -7.62 0.75
C LEU A 687 22.34 -8.60 1.46
N ASP A 688 21.56 -8.13 2.43
CA ASP A 688 20.54 -8.96 3.09
C ASP A 688 19.52 -9.50 2.08
N ARG A 689 19.09 -8.66 1.13
CA ARG A 689 18.21 -9.06 0.01
C ARG A 689 18.88 -10.05 -0.94
N SER A 690 20.14 -9.81 -1.28
CA SER A 690 20.95 -10.67 -2.15
C SER A 690 21.03 -12.08 -1.59
N TRP A 691 21.41 -12.21 -0.32
CA TRP A 691 21.56 -13.50 0.34
C TRP A 691 20.25 -14.24 0.49
N GLU A 692 19.13 -13.54 0.69
CA GLU A 692 17.81 -14.18 0.68
C GLU A 692 17.49 -14.79 -0.69
N ALA A 693 17.75 -14.06 -1.77
CA ALA A 693 17.53 -14.57 -3.12
C ALA A 693 18.49 -15.72 -3.47
N GLU A 694 19.74 -15.67 -3.01
CA GLU A 694 20.73 -16.74 -3.16
C GLU A 694 20.30 -18.06 -2.49
N THR A 695 19.48 -18.02 -1.42
CA THR A 695 18.91 -19.26 -0.84
C THR A 695 18.00 -20.02 -1.82
N HIS A 696 17.51 -19.35 -2.86
CA HIS A 696 16.71 -19.93 -3.93
C HIS A 696 17.56 -20.32 -5.16
N GLY A 697 18.88 -20.37 -5.02
CA GLY A 697 19.81 -20.76 -6.09
C GLY A 697 20.15 -19.66 -7.10
N TYR A 698 19.75 -18.41 -6.82
CA TYR A 698 20.10 -17.28 -7.67
C TYR A 698 21.55 -16.86 -7.48
N LEU A 699 22.19 -16.44 -8.57
CA LEU A 699 23.43 -15.68 -8.50
C LEU A 699 23.07 -14.20 -8.47
N VAL A 700 23.35 -13.51 -7.36
CA VAL A 700 23.00 -12.10 -7.20
C VAL A 700 24.24 -11.24 -7.02
N GLN A 701 24.25 -10.10 -7.70
CA GLN A 701 25.31 -9.10 -7.63
C GLN A 701 24.73 -7.76 -7.20
N VAL A 702 25.26 -7.22 -6.10
CA VAL A 702 25.02 -5.83 -5.69
C VAL A 702 26.04 -4.95 -6.40
N MET A 703 25.59 -4.06 -7.28
CA MET A 703 26.43 -3.20 -8.10
C MET A 703 26.22 -1.72 -7.77
N THR A 704 27.20 -0.89 -8.13
CA THR A 704 27.03 0.58 -8.17
C THR A 704 26.87 1.03 -9.62
N MET A 705 25.86 1.86 -9.90
CA MET A 705 25.67 2.46 -11.23
C MET A 705 26.79 3.44 -11.56
N GLU A 706 27.16 3.47 -12.84
CA GLU A 706 28.21 4.33 -13.36
C GLU A 706 27.65 5.37 -14.37
N PRO A 707 28.01 6.66 -14.25
CA PRO A 707 28.83 7.24 -13.19
C PRO A 707 28.07 7.30 -11.85
N GLU A 708 28.79 7.30 -10.73
CA GLU A 708 28.20 7.35 -9.38
C GLU A 708 27.27 8.57 -9.17
N SER A 709 27.50 9.64 -9.92
CA SER A 709 26.73 10.89 -9.87
C SER A 709 25.33 10.79 -10.50
N CYS A 710 25.02 9.68 -11.19
CA CYS A 710 23.72 9.46 -11.83
C CYS A 710 22.55 9.50 -10.83
N SER A 711 22.79 9.08 -9.58
CA SER A 711 21.81 9.08 -8.51
C SER A 711 22.50 8.98 -7.15
N PRO A 712 22.04 9.69 -6.10
CA PRO A 712 22.45 9.38 -4.73
C PRO A 712 22.07 7.96 -4.29
N LYS A 713 21.04 7.38 -4.93
CA LYS A 713 20.62 5.98 -4.79
C LYS A 713 21.04 5.24 -6.04
N ASN A 714 22.32 4.90 -6.11
CA ASN A 714 22.97 4.30 -7.28
C ASN A 714 23.30 2.82 -7.06
N ASN A 715 22.63 2.13 -6.12
CA ASN A 715 22.75 0.68 -6.06
C ASN A 715 21.85 0.03 -7.11
N MET A 716 22.30 -1.10 -7.64
CA MET A 716 21.55 -1.96 -8.54
C MET A 716 21.76 -3.41 -8.13
N LEU A 717 20.68 -4.18 -8.04
CA LEU A 717 20.65 -5.61 -7.79
C LEU A 717 20.45 -6.31 -9.12
N VAL A 718 21.37 -7.20 -9.49
CA VAL A 718 21.26 -8.04 -10.69
C VAL A 718 21.26 -9.49 -10.26
N GLY A 719 20.15 -10.19 -10.50
CA GLY A 719 19.98 -11.60 -10.16
C GLY A 719 19.79 -12.46 -11.39
N LYS A 720 20.54 -13.56 -11.47
CA LYS A 720 20.40 -14.59 -12.52
C LYS A 720 19.84 -15.87 -11.89
N PRO A 721 18.77 -16.46 -12.47
CA PRO A 721 18.23 -17.72 -11.98
C PRO A 721 19.25 -18.86 -12.17
N PRO A 722 19.13 -19.97 -11.43
CA PRO A 722 20.01 -21.12 -11.60
C PRO A 722 19.94 -21.65 -13.04
N GLN A 723 21.09 -21.97 -13.64
CA GLN A 723 21.13 -22.61 -14.95
C GLN A 723 20.45 -23.99 -14.84
N LYS A 724 19.34 -24.19 -15.56
CA LYS A 724 18.81 -25.55 -15.75
C LYS A 724 19.85 -26.31 -16.57
N SER A 725 20.51 -27.29 -15.95
CA SER A 725 21.45 -28.18 -16.65
C SER A 725 20.74 -28.79 -17.86
N GLY A 726 21.18 -28.42 -19.05
CA GLY A 726 20.65 -28.95 -20.30
C GLY A 726 20.93 -30.45 -20.38
N LEU A 727 19.86 -31.25 -20.25
CA LEU A 727 19.73 -32.40 -21.14
C LEU A 727 18.96 -31.91 -22.36
N ASP A 728 19.64 -31.91 -23.49
CA ASP A 728 19.04 -31.80 -24.82
C ASP A 728 17.92 -32.84 -24.95
N ILE A 729 16.68 -32.37 -25.06
CA ILE A 729 15.66 -33.09 -25.83
C ILE A 729 15.49 -32.27 -27.10
N GLY A 730 15.94 -32.86 -28.20
CA GLY A 730 15.87 -32.29 -29.53
C GLY A 730 14.45 -31.88 -29.92
N VAL A 731 14.43 -30.92 -30.83
CA VAL A 731 13.24 -30.38 -31.50
C VAL A 731 12.40 -31.50 -32.10
N SER A 732 11.39 -31.97 -31.35
CA SER A 732 10.16 -32.56 -31.85
C SER A 732 9.22 -32.84 -30.67
N GLN A 733 8.43 -31.84 -30.28
CA GLN A 733 7.07 -31.93 -29.73
C GLN A 733 6.70 -30.58 -29.10
N LEU A 734 6.13 -29.69 -29.92
CA LEU A 734 5.09 -28.79 -29.43
C LEU A 734 3.90 -29.69 -29.06
N GLU A 735 3.63 -29.85 -27.76
CA GLU A 735 2.30 -30.03 -27.14
C GLU A 735 2.47 -30.57 -25.71
N ALA A 736 2.39 -29.67 -24.73
CA ALA A 736 1.68 -29.86 -23.46
C ALA A 736 1.87 -28.57 -22.61
N PRO A 737 0.79 -27.90 -22.19
CA PRO A 737 0.91 -26.84 -21.20
C PRO A 737 1.44 -27.45 -19.88
N PRO A 738 2.22 -26.71 -19.07
CA PRO A 738 2.48 -27.15 -17.70
C PRO A 738 1.12 -27.34 -17.04
N GLN A 739 0.92 -28.52 -16.44
CA GLN A 739 -0.32 -28.91 -15.78
C GLN A 739 -0.86 -27.75 -14.95
N SER A 740 -2.09 -27.36 -15.28
CA SER A 740 -2.92 -26.45 -14.52
C SER A 740 -2.85 -26.81 -13.05
N PHE A 741 -2.20 -25.97 -12.25
CA PHE A 741 -2.50 -25.95 -10.83
C PHE A 741 -3.97 -25.55 -10.68
N PRO A 742 -4.76 -26.27 -9.88
CA PRO A 742 -6.14 -25.88 -9.62
C PRO A 742 -6.13 -24.44 -9.07
N LEU A 743 -7.14 -23.67 -9.46
CA LEU A 743 -7.48 -22.35 -8.88
C LEU A 743 -7.86 -22.41 -7.38
N HIS A 744 -7.49 -23.48 -6.68
CA HIS A 744 -7.57 -23.65 -5.25
C HIS A 744 -6.24 -24.21 -4.75
N CYS A 745 -5.46 -23.37 -4.09
CA CYS A 745 -4.59 -23.69 -2.95
C CYS A 745 -3.79 -22.42 -2.61
N LEU A 746 -4.34 -21.64 -1.68
CA LEU A 746 -3.50 -20.88 -0.75
C LEU A 746 -2.48 -21.87 -0.13
N PRO A 747 -1.21 -21.49 0.10
CA PRO A 747 -0.31 -22.38 0.81
C PRO A 747 -0.90 -22.70 2.19
N ARG A 748 -1.01 -24.00 2.51
CA ARG A 748 -1.38 -24.50 3.84
C ARG A 748 -0.54 -23.80 4.89
N TRP A 749 -1.20 -23.15 5.83
CA TRP A 749 -0.64 -22.80 7.13
C TRP A 749 -0.83 -24.02 8.03
N ASP A 750 0.24 -24.75 8.30
CA ASP A 750 0.27 -25.73 9.39
C ASP A 750 0.86 -25.03 10.63
N GLU A 751 -0.03 -24.68 11.56
CA GLU A 751 0.29 -24.55 12.98
C GLU A 751 0.66 -25.95 13.52
N GLN A 752 1.95 -26.29 13.52
CA GLN A 752 2.45 -27.40 14.33
C GLN A 752 3.79 -27.02 14.97
N HIS A 753 3.71 -26.29 16.08
CA HIS A 753 4.80 -26.25 17.06
C HIS A 753 4.26 -25.86 18.44
N GLU A 754 3.44 -26.72 19.04
CA GLU A 754 3.35 -26.82 20.51
C GLU A 754 2.58 -28.07 20.91
N GLN A 755 3.31 -29.10 21.34
CA GLN A 755 2.95 -30.09 22.37
C GLN A 755 3.88 -31.30 22.21
N HIS A 756 4.99 -31.33 22.96
CA HIS A 756 5.48 -32.53 23.63
C HIS A 756 6.69 -32.17 24.49
N GLU A 757 6.45 -31.59 25.66
CA GLU A 757 7.42 -31.64 26.74
C GLU A 757 6.66 -31.67 28.08
N GLN A 758 6.36 -32.87 28.57
CA GLN A 758 6.51 -33.20 29.99
C GLN A 758 6.33 -34.71 30.25
N GLN A 759 7.36 -35.24 30.93
CA GLN A 759 7.32 -36.28 31.95
C GLN A 759 7.46 -37.78 31.57
N HIS A 760 8.69 -38.25 31.87
CA HIS A 760 9.03 -39.33 32.81
C HIS A 760 9.47 -40.72 32.29
N ARG A 761 10.68 -41.08 32.75
CA ARG A 761 11.22 -42.39 33.19
C ARG A 761 12.03 -43.25 32.20
N LEU A 762 13.35 -43.26 32.45
CA LEU A 762 14.28 -44.40 32.39
C LEU A 762 13.68 -45.69 33.00
N PRO A 763 14.11 -46.93 32.62
CA PRO A 763 15.52 -47.36 32.75
C PRO A 763 16.09 -48.40 31.73
N GLY A 764 17.42 -48.34 31.54
CA GLY A 764 18.35 -49.45 31.85
C GLY A 764 18.67 -50.56 30.83
N TRP A 765 20.00 -50.77 30.64
CA TRP A 765 20.74 -52.00 30.26
C TRP A 765 20.88 -52.28 28.73
N ALA A 766 22.00 -52.77 28.16
CA ALA A 766 23.35 -53.12 28.59
C ALA A 766 24.29 -53.25 27.36
N MET A 767 25.59 -53.37 27.63
CA MET A 767 26.79 -53.49 26.76
C MET A 767 26.73 -54.45 25.56
N HIS A 768 27.51 -54.16 24.49
CA HIS A 768 28.65 -55.02 24.11
C HIS A 768 29.65 -54.36 23.13
N LEU A 769 30.91 -54.73 23.34
CA LEU A 769 32.16 -54.38 22.66
C LEU A 769 32.27 -54.96 21.23
N ARG A 770 32.96 -54.25 20.33
CA ARG A 770 34.22 -54.70 19.65
C ARG A 770 34.70 -53.69 18.60
N ALA A 771 36.00 -53.43 18.62
CA ALA A 771 36.81 -52.92 17.52
C ALA A 771 37.89 -53.99 17.17
N PRO A 772 38.87 -53.72 16.30
CA PRO A 772 38.92 -53.75 14.83
C PRO A 772 39.91 -54.87 14.35
N PRO A 773 40.45 -54.95 13.10
CA PRO A 773 41.58 -54.10 12.64
C PRO A 773 41.69 -53.85 11.09
N GLY A 774 42.34 -52.75 10.65
CA GLY A 774 43.64 -52.76 9.92
C GLY A 774 43.45 -52.48 8.40
N CYS A 775 44.34 -51.89 7.59
CA CYS A 775 45.70 -51.34 7.70
C CYS A 775 46.03 -50.58 6.36
N ALA A 776 47.22 -49.95 6.30
CA ALA A 776 47.93 -49.30 5.17
C ALA A 776 47.59 -47.81 4.92
N ILE A 777 48.35 -46.81 5.36
CA ILE A 777 49.78 -46.42 5.15
C ILE A 777 50.07 -45.95 3.72
N ASN A 778 50.31 -44.63 3.56
CA ASN A 778 51.53 -44.16 2.90
C ASN A 778 51.96 -42.79 3.46
N GLU A 779 53.24 -42.70 3.80
CA GLU A 779 53.96 -41.58 4.41
C GLU A 779 54.67 -40.70 3.36
N GLY A 780 55.09 -39.51 3.81
CA GLY A 780 56.28 -38.78 3.32
C GLY A 780 55.98 -37.36 2.83
N THR A 781 56.62 -36.28 3.29
CA THR A 781 57.75 -36.11 4.22
C THR A 781 57.87 -34.63 4.62
N ARG A 782 58.49 -34.41 5.78
CA ARG A 782 58.93 -33.17 6.46
C ARG A 782 59.71 -32.19 5.55
N SER A 783 59.82 -30.89 5.83
CA SER A 783 60.47 -30.20 6.97
C SER A 783 60.54 -28.68 6.61
N ALA A 784 61.05 -27.72 7.38
CA ALA A 784 60.99 -27.27 8.77
C ALA A 784 61.92 -26.01 8.85
N PHE A 785 61.86 -25.23 9.94
CA PHE A 785 62.82 -24.19 10.41
C PHE A 785 62.83 -22.81 9.69
N THR A 786 62.95 -21.61 10.31
CA THR A 786 63.07 -21.10 11.71
C THR A 786 62.93 -19.55 11.71
N ARG A 787 62.18 -18.94 12.65
CA ARG A 787 62.60 -18.16 13.87
C ARG A 787 63.52 -16.92 13.72
N HIS A 788 63.04 -15.78 14.25
CA HIS A 788 63.55 -14.92 15.35
C HIS A 788 62.93 -13.51 15.22
N GLY A 789 62.57 -12.71 16.23
CA GLY A 789 62.70 -12.75 17.70
C GLY A 789 62.69 -11.30 18.26
N GLY A 790 62.20 -11.10 19.50
CA GLY A 790 62.43 -9.90 20.36
C GLY A 790 61.18 -9.04 20.66
N SER A 791 60.48 -9.10 21.81
CA SER A 791 60.82 -8.77 23.24
C SER A 791 60.75 -7.23 23.52
N CYS A 792 60.25 -6.64 24.62
CA CYS A 792 59.89 -7.07 25.98
C CYS A 792 59.15 -5.95 26.78
N ALA A 793 58.66 -6.33 27.98
CA ALA A 793 58.41 -5.56 29.24
C ALA A 793 57.07 -4.76 29.40
N ALA A 794 56.14 -5.06 30.32
CA ALA A 794 56.16 -5.11 31.81
C ALA A 794 56.14 -3.69 32.46
N VAL A 795 55.41 -3.31 33.53
CA VAL A 795 54.77 -4.03 34.65
C VAL A 795 53.98 -3.04 35.57
N ARG A 796 52.91 -3.53 36.25
CA ARG A 796 52.27 -3.11 37.56
C ARG A 796 51.74 -1.66 37.77
N GLY A 797 50.66 -1.41 38.52
CA GLY A 797 49.75 -2.27 39.29
C GLY A 797 48.84 -1.50 40.28
N ARG A 798 47.90 -2.25 40.88
CA ARG A 798 47.18 -2.05 42.18
C ARG A 798 46.17 -0.87 42.30
N ARG A 799 45.07 -0.91 43.09
CA ARG A 799 44.22 -1.93 43.77
C ARG A 799 43.14 -1.14 44.58
N VAL A 800 41.98 -1.76 44.86
CA VAL A 800 41.00 -1.47 45.97
C VAL A 800 40.09 -0.23 45.82
N ALA A 801 38.85 -0.13 46.32
CA ALA A 801 37.65 -0.96 46.51
C ALA A 801 36.56 -0.05 47.13
N ALA A 802 35.28 -0.35 46.84
CA ALA A 802 34.06 -0.19 47.66
C ALA A 802 33.75 1.10 48.45
N LEU A 803 32.54 1.66 48.28
CA LEU A 803 31.48 1.67 49.32
C LEU A 803 30.14 2.29 48.85
N ARG A 804 29.08 1.90 49.55
CA ARG A 804 27.64 1.89 49.25
C ARG A 804 26.88 3.21 49.60
N SER A 805 25.58 3.17 49.25
CA SER A 805 24.41 3.81 49.91
C SER A 805 23.90 5.08 49.22
N ASP A 806 22.61 5.41 49.11
CA ASP A 806 21.35 4.70 49.35
C ASP A 806 20.23 5.46 48.59
N ARG A 807 19.07 4.80 48.50
CA ARG A 807 17.80 5.16 47.86
C ARG A 807 17.32 6.63 47.93
N LYS A 808 16.66 7.10 46.86
CA LYS A 808 15.18 7.35 46.87
C LYS A 808 14.60 7.70 45.50
N THR A 809 13.45 7.09 45.25
CA THR A 809 12.51 7.18 44.13
C THR A 809 11.76 8.53 44.07
N ARG A 810 11.49 9.02 42.85
CA ARG A 810 10.18 9.56 42.40
C ARG A 810 10.25 9.96 40.93
N GLY A 811 9.47 9.27 40.10
CA GLY A 811 9.17 9.69 38.74
C GLY A 811 8.15 10.82 38.72
N TYR A 812 8.09 11.56 37.61
CA TYR A 812 6.87 11.71 36.81
C TYR A 812 7.23 12.30 35.45
N THR A 813 6.63 11.65 34.46
CA THR A 813 6.47 11.92 33.03
C THR A 813 6.06 13.35 32.67
N ASN A 814 6.57 13.87 31.55
CA ASN A 814 6.01 15.05 30.88
C ASN A 814 5.45 14.68 29.50
N LEU A 815 4.12 14.77 29.42
CA LEU A 815 3.29 14.76 28.22
C LEU A 815 3.45 16.05 27.41
N LEU A 816 3.28 15.90 26.11
CA LEU A 816 3.32 16.95 25.09
C LEU A 816 2.09 17.87 25.18
N PHE A 817 2.36 19.17 25.37
CA PHE A 817 1.37 20.24 25.38
C PHE A 817 0.85 20.60 23.98
N GLY A 818 -0.45 20.46 23.80
CA GLY A 818 -1.25 21.28 22.90
C GLY A 818 -1.42 22.69 23.50
N LYS A 819 -1.33 23.72 22.63
CA LYS A 819 -1.52 25.12 23.02
C LYS A 819 -2.99 25.51 22.89
N GLU A 820 -3.60 25.89 24.01
CA GLU A 820 -4.71 26.85 24.03
C GLU A 820 -4.32 28.06 24.88
N LYS A 821 -4.58 29.25 24.32
CA LYS A 821 -4.57 30.53 25.02
C LYS A 821 -5.90 30.70 25.75
N ARG A 822 -5.88 31.20 26.97
CA ARG A 822 -6.89 32.16 27.47
C ARG A 822 -6.26 33.19 28.39
N ASP A 823 -6.68 34.41 28.15
CA ASP A 823 -6.43 35.62 28.94
C ASP A 823 -7.15 35.55 30.28
N THR A 824 -6.57 36.16 31.32
CA THR A 824 -7.34 37.01 32.26
C THR A 824 -6.42 37.96 33.03
N VAL A 825 -6.88 39.21 33.09
CA VAL A 825 -6.39 40.45 33.74
C VAL A 825 -5.21 41.15 33.09
#